data_AF-A0A532TC28-F1
#
_entry.id   AF-A0A532TC28-F1
#
_cell.length_a   1.000
_cell.length_b   1.000
_cell.length_c   1.000
_cell.angle_alpha   90.00
_cell.angle_beta   90.00
_cell.angle_gamma   90.00
#
_symmetry.space_group_name_H-M   'P 1'
#
loop_
_entity.id
_entity.type
_entity.pdbx_description
1 polymer ?
#
loop_
_entity_poly.entity_id
_entity_poly.type
_entity_poly.pdbx_seq_one_letter_code
_entity_poly.pdbx_strand_id
1 'polypeptide(L)'
;MIIEKIQVSRRNIKKDRIAICPYFGCKYLEKVKPIKMSFLSFRKYPKCPKHRLALVSVDEFIGNFFVAVKACLFDDSSLPPNILISKIRSDTPDDLKSFINLWMYSNPIGRGGQIISPYIDGLSKGYMKLMSRKQKKAIRDEKYYKKYEMLRLGLKKITEEYTNFLRDFYEKSKMVYEQKDLHPLSKKTQLIIKGWLKNHLATLKELNNSLSKVGSLVAYKQLYDKILHAGTCSLLVGKAPSIIIKGVSAFELFSTYHEFFKAGLCKELKKENLNLFSEETQEFLNFDGNNNIAREKIEKDSILENKKGKIEKSFLNYSHKLKKIKDKIALYIFESSNFPLNKSNETITFFKENVLKGDNKHHILTKNEKDLLEQMINLFPDQFDKYFLDLVKIVEFLKNRAKNLKKINGHLLIKPTCEYLNNKGITLFYKPSTFVRAVTEIFDYLKEKHQEFFPNRVKVSSNNDKNRNSEEYRLILGYNLKLYIMKTIYNGRYFKNGGLYCPECLKEGFLLNTNEIRLKSLEFHHSTEEKENEYTTHKLSRMYQNQSSNQQLLEELIKRMENEGVIVLCRNHHHILHSKYFSYFNKLINWKNIPTKFPQHIFSLPPELILILIKISIENFSNTKNESYHTKIYIRNTIVRYLKKRYLIEQYYGKVCHSCGEFPLSDYLPSFDFHHYSGKKFQNNPYLHSKIKNASQLFIQSYTCSEIAQILEYEKGGFICRNCHNVLEYKLGFLDLLEEIYHKKNIIQVIRDDYNSTNQKFQIFHTPPSIKNPLSINTQITETYEKYLNAIYDLTHQNRIITIANLAQNLDCNRSTVLGILKEKENFFNNFLNKEIGKNRLKIFILTEKGNNYIELIHYLKEYYRKKSSIKI
;
A
#
# COMPACT_ATOMS: atom_id res chain seq x y z
N MET A 1 -12.84 25.01 -1.50
CA MET A 1 -11.88 25.76 -0.64
C MET A 1 -11.14 26.76 -1.48
N ILE A 2 -11.31 28.03 -1.16
CA ILE A 2 -10.70 29.17 -1.85
C ILE A 2 -9.22 29.17 -1.48
N ILE A 3 -8.37 28.55 -2.30
CA ILE A 3 -6.95 28.87 -2.27
C ILE A 3 -6.88 30.27 -2.87
N GLU A 4 -6.93 31.30 -2.02
CA GLU A 4 -6.56 32.65 -2.46
C GLU A 4 -5.24 32.53 -3.20
N LYS A 5 -5.16 33.16 -4.38
CA LYS A 5 -3.92 33.24 -5.14
C LYS A 5 -2.91 33.90 -4.23
N ILE A 6 -2.07 33.11 -3.57
CA ILE A 6 -0.94 33.60 -2.77
C ILE A 6 -0.20 34.57 -3.68
N GLN A 7 -0.26 35.86 -3.35
CA GLN A 7 0.48 36.89 -4.06
C GLN A 7 1.95 36.66 -3.72
N VAL A 8 2.62 35.83 -4.53
CA VAL A 8 4.06 35.61 -4.42
C VAL A 8 4.72 36.95 -4.68
N SER A 9 5.54 37.44 -3.74
CA SER A 9 6.33 38.66 -3.90
C SER A 9 7.24 38.50 -5.11
N ARG A 10 6.81 39.05 -6.26
CA ARG A 10 7.54 38.94 -7.53
C ARG A 10 8.81 39.78 -7.56
N ARG A 11 8.99 40.70 -6.60
CA ARG A 11 9.79 41.90 -6.81
C ARG A 11 11.30 41.72 -6.70
N ASN A 12 11.89 40.63 -6.17
CA ASN A 12 13.34 40.64 -5.85
C ASN A 12 14.09 39.28 -5.89
N ILE A 13 14.05 38.50 -6.99
CA ILE A 13 14.94 37.32 -7.13
C ILE A 13 16.30 37.72 -7.72
N LYS A 14 17.16 38.33 -6.90
CA LYS A 14 18.56 38.69 -7.28
C LYS A 14 19.57 37.55 -7.07
N LYS A 15 19.21 36.49 -6.33
CA LYS A 15 20.10 35.35 -5.95
C LYS A 15 19.38 34.01 -6.10
N ASP A 16 20.15 32.92 -6.20
CA ASP A 16 19.62 31.54 -6.23
C ASP A 16 18.80 31.23 -4.97
N ARG A 17 17.60 30.65 -5.14
CA ARG A 17 16.74 30.20 -4.05
C ARG A 17 16.21 28.80 -4.31
N ILE A 18 15.67 28.14 -3.29
CA ILE A 18 14.85 26.94 -3.43
C ILE A 18 13.42 27.32 -3.07
N ALA A 19 12.49 26.98 -3.95
CA ALA A 19 11.07 27.21 -3.79
C ALA A 19 10.33 25.88 -3.61
N ILE A 20 9.22 25.93 -2.89
CA ILE A 20 8.37 24.79 -2.53
C ILE A 20 6.93 25.04 -2.98
N CYS A 21 6.19 23.98 -3.23
CA CYS A 21 4.75 24.07 -3.40
C CYS A 21 4.08 24.57 -2.11
N PRO A 22 3.21 25.60 -2.16
CA PRO A 22 2.56 26.14 -0.96
C PRO A 22 1.50 25.21 -0.35
N TYR A 23 1.03 24.21 -1.09
CA TYR A 23 0.13 23.18 -0.56
C TYR A 23 0.86 22.29 0.45
N PHE A 24 0.43 22.31 1.72
CA PHE A 24 1.06 21.56 2.80
C PHE A 24 1.14 20.06 2.49
N GLY A 25 2.27 19.43 2.81
CA GLY A 25 2.53 18.02 2.51
C GLY A 25 2.97 17.73 1.07
N CYS A 26 2.94 18.70 0.17
CA CYS A 26 3.49 18.55 -1.17
C CYS A 26 5.03 18.57 -1.15
N LYS A 27 5.67 17.49 -1.61
CA LYS A 27 7.14 17.35 -1.61
C LYS A 27 7.85 18.02 -2.79
N TYR A 28 7.11 18.72 -3.67
CA TYR A 28 7.69 19.34 -4.85
C TYR A 28 8.51 20.57 -4.46
N LEU A 29 9.80 20.52 -4.78
CA LEU A 29 10.80 21.56 -4.55
C LEU A 29 11.53 21.83 -5.86
N GLU A 30 11.86 23.09 -6.12
CA GLU A 30 12.59 23.49 -7.31
C GLU A 30 13.59 24.60 -7.00
N LYS A 31 14.77 24.53 -7.64
CA LYS A 31 15.76 25.60 -7.53
C LYS A 31 15.41 26.73 -8.51
N VAL A 32 15.10 27.91 -7.99
CA VAL A 32 14.75 29.10 -8.76
C VAL A 32 16.00 29.97 -8.93
N LYS A 33 16.38 30.20 -10.19
CA LYS A 33 17.51 31.07 -10.54
C LYS A 33 17.07 32.55 -10.57
N PRO A 34 17.99 33.50 -10.33
CA PRO A 34 17.69 34.92 -10.42
C PRO A 34 17.19 35.32 -11.81
N ILE A 35 16.24 36.25 -11.82
CA ILE A 35 15.70 36.82 -13.06
C ILE A 35 16.75 37.79 -13.59
N LYS A 36 17.42 37.45 -14.68
CA LYS A 36 18.26 38.40 -15.41
C LYS A 36 17.30 39.39 -16.10
N MET A 37 17.47 40.69 -15.85
CA MET A 37 16.76 41.76 -16.55
C MET A 37 17.16 41.75 -18.03
N SER A 38 16.58 40.86 -18.83
CA SER A 38 16.57 40.99 -20.29
C SER A 38 15.19 41.47 -20.70
N PHE A 39 15.17 42.59 -21.42
CA PHE A 39 14.03 43.45 -21.77
C PHE A 39 12.81 42.75 -22.43
N LEU A 40 12.86 41.43 -22.68
CA LEU A 40 11.84 40.69 -23.45
C LEU A 40 11.46 39.30 -22.87
N SER A 41 11.83 38.93 -21.64
CA SER A 41 11.44 37.62 -21.09
C SER A 41 10.59 37.69 -19.82
N PHE A 42 9.26 37.70 -19.97
CA PHE A 42 8.33 37.34 -18.89
C PHE A 42 8.41 35.83 -18.61
N ARG A 43 9.48 35.36 -17.95
CA ARG A 43 9.53 33.97 -17.49
C ARG A 43 8.39 33.73 -16.51
N LYS A 44 7.45 32.85 -16.88
CA LYS A 44 6.39 32.38 -15.98
C LYS A 44 7.05 31.75 -14.75
N TYR A 45 6.72 32.25 -13.56
CA TYR A 45 7.21 31.72 -12.29
C TYR A 45 6.90 30.21 -12.22
N PRO A 46 7.83 29.36 -11.76
CA PRO A 46 7.62 27.92 -11.74
C PRO A 46 6.39 27.55 -10.93
N LYS A 47 5.65 26.57 -11.42
CA LYS A 47 4.43 26.07 -10.78
C LYS A 47 4.62 24.63 -10.37
N CYS A 48 3.99 24.24 -9.27
CA CYS A 48 3.92 22.84 -8.88
C CYS A 48 3.20 22.05 -9.98
N PRO A 49 3.76 20.94 -10.51
CA PRO A 49 3.12 20.16 -11.56
C PRO A 49 1.82 19.50 -11.07
N LYS A 50 1.75 19.16 -9.78
CA LYS A 50 0.58 18.51 -9.17
C LYS A 50 -0.56 19.49 -8.90
N HIS A 51 -0.26 20.61 -8.25
CA HIS A 51 -1.28 21.55 -7.75
C HIS A 51 -1.47 22.78 -8.64
N ARG A 52 -0.62 22.98 -9.65
CA ARG A 52 -0.62 24.14 -10.56
C ARG A 52 -0.52 25.51 -9.87
N LEU A 53 -0.16 25.53 -8.58
CA LEU A 53 0.12 26.72 -7.77
C LEU A 53 1.54 27.24 -8.06
N ALA A 54 1.71 28.55 -8.04
CA ALA A 54 3.05 29.14 -8.07
C ALA A 54 3.85 28.66 -6.85
N LEU A 55 5.13 28.32 -7.05
CA LEU A 55 5.98 27.99 -5.91
C LEU A 55 6.18 29.23 -5.04
N VAL A 56 6.48 29.02 -3.77
CA VAL A 56 6.86 30.06 -2.80
C VAL A 56 8.25 29.75 -2.29
N SER A 57 9.00 30.75 -1.85
CA SER A 57 10.33 30.44 -1.31
C SER A 57 10.20 29.68 0.02
N VAL A 58 11.15 28.80 0.30
CA VAL A 58 11.06 27.92 1.48
C VAL A 58 11.04 28.71 2.80
N ASP A 59 11.75 29.84 2.85
CA ASP A 59 11.76 30.79 3.97
C ASP A 59 10.39 31.47 4.21
N GLU A 60 9.60 31.72 3.16
CA GLU A 60 8.23 32.23 3.26
C GLU A 60 7.25 31.13 3.68
N PHE A 61 7.41 29.92 3.13
CA PHE A 61 6.54 28.78 3.39
C PHE A 61 6.61 28.30 4.85
N ILE A 62 7.83 28.16 5.37
CA ILE A 62 8.06 27.42 6.61
C ILE A 62 7.47 28.12 7.83
N GLY A 63 7.48 29.46 7.85
CA GLY A 63 6.80 30.25 8.89
C GLY A 63 5.29 30.02 8.89
N ASN A 64 4.63 30.12 7.73
CA ASN A 64 3.19 29.86 7.62
C ASN A 64 2.82 28.43 8.02
N PHE A 65 3.67 27.46 7.67
CA PHE A 65 3.48 26.07 8.07
C PHE A 65 3.49 25.91 9.60
N PHE A 66 4.47 26.49 10.31
CA PHE A 66 4.52 26.37 11.77
C PHE A 66 3.46 27.20 12.49
N VAL A 67 3.04 28.34 11.94
CA VAL A 67 1.85 29.08 12.42
C VAL A 67 0.62 28.19 12.37
N ALA A 68 0.39 27.53 11.23
CA ALA A 68 -0.74 26.63 11.04
C ALA A 68 -0.71 25.41 11.96
N VAL A 69 0.47 24.81 12.14
CA VAL A 69 0.69 23.71 13.07
C VAL A 69 0.39 24.16 14.50
N LYS A 70 0.91 25.32 14.95
CA LYS A 70 0.66 25.83 16.30
C LYS A 70 -0.81 26.14 16.53
N ALA A 71 -1.48 26.78 15.56
CA ALA A 71 -2.92 27.01 15.59
C ALA A 71 -3.71 25.70 15.66
N CYS A 72 -3.26 24.63 14.98
CA CYS A 72 -3.90 23.33 15.06
C CYS A 72 -3.63 22.60 16.38
N LEU A 73 -2.42 22.65 16.93
CA LEU A 73 -2.07 21.85 18.13
C LEU A 73 -2.52 22.52 19.44
N PHE A 74 -2.49 23.85 19.49
CA PHE A 74 -2.66 24.65 20.71
C PHE A 74 -3.85 25.61 20.64
N ASP A 75 -4.89 25.25 19.87
CA ASP A 75 -6.18 25.93 19.93
C ASP A 75 -6.90 25.61 21.25
N ASP A 76 -7.71 26.51 21.79
CA ASP A 76 -8.56 26.26 22.96
C ASP A 76 -9.54 25.09 22.74
N SER A 77 -9.97 24.86 21.50
CA SER A 77 -10.74 23.66 21.11
C SER A 77 -10.00 22.35 21.35
N SER A 78 -8.71 22.37 21.69
CA SER A 78 -7.97 21.15 22.05
C SER A 78 -8.40 20.56 23.39
N LEU A 79 -9.13 21.32 24.21
CA LEU A 79 -9.71 20.85 25.46
C LEU A 79 -10.71 19.70 25.22
N PRO A 80 -10.90 18.81 26.21
CA PRO A 80 -11.90 17.76 26.09
C PRO A 80 -13.31 18.36 25.94
N PRO A 81 -14.21 17.75 25.15
CA PRO A 81 -15.58 18.26 24.99
C PRO A 81 -16.35 18.27 26.32
N ASN A 82 -17.07 19.36 26.60
CA ASN A 82 -17.84 19.52 27.85
C ASN A 82 -18.76 18.33 28.15
N ILE A 83 -19.42 17.77 27.13
CA ILE A 83 -20.30 16.60 27.29
C ILE A 83 -19.54 15.40 27.89
N LEU A 84 -18.30 15.18 27.45
CA LEU A 84 -17.46 14.09 27.96
C LEU A 84 -16.95 14.41 29.37
N ILE A 85 -16.58 15.67 29.62
CA ILE A 85 -16.17 16.16 30.94
C ILE A 85 -17.31 15.98 31.95
N SER A 86 -18.52 16.47 31.65
CA SER A 86 -19.69 16.33 32.52
C SER A 86 -20.00 14.87 32.83
N LYS A 87 -19.85 13.97 31.86
CA LYS A 87 -20.10 12.54 32.06
C LYS A 87 -19.06 11.87 32.95
N ILE A 88 -17.79 12.26 32.83
CA ILE A 88 -16.72 11.76 33.71
C ILE A 88 -16.87 12.36 35.10
N ARG A 89 -17.19 13.67 35.20
CA ARG A 89 -17.47 14.37 36.46
C ARG A 89 -18.62 13.70 37.23
N SER A 90 -19.69 13.29 36.55
CA SER A 90 -20.84 12.63 37.20
C SER A 90 -20.57 11.18 37.58
N ASP A 91 -19.92 10.40 36.71
CA ASP A 91 -19.86 8.95 36.86
C ASP A 91 -18.56 8.48 37.56
N THR A 92 -17.48 9.26 37.45
CA THR A 92 -16.13 8.93 37.91
C THR A 92 -15.36 10.21 38.30
N PRO A 93 -15.82 10.97 39.31
CA PRO A 93 -15.24 12.27 39.67
C PRO A 93 -13.76 12.18 40.03
N ASP A 94 -13.33 11.11 40.71
CA ASP A 94 -11.93 10.90 41.11
C ASP A 94 -10.96 10.80 39.94
N ASP A 95 -11.44 10.36 38.77
CA ASP A 95 -10.64 10.21 37.56
C ASP A 95 -10.58 11.52 36.74
N LEU A 96 -11.35 12.55 37.09
CA LEU A 96 -11.51 13.74 36.24
C LEU A 96 -10.19 14.47 36.01
N LYS A 97 -9.41 14.70 37.07
CA LYS A 97 -8.09 15.34 36.99
C LYS A 97 -7.15 14.54 36.10
N SER A 98 -7.05 13.23 36.34
CA SER A 98 -6.20 12.32 35.54
C SER A 98 -6.66 12.23 34.09
N PHE A 99 -7.97 12.27 33.82
CA PHE A 99 -8.53 12.28 32.47
C PHE A 99 -8.11 13.53 31.70
N ILE A 100 -8.29 14.72 32.27
CA ILE A 100 -7.88 15.98 31.63
C ILE A 100 -6.38 15.97 31.37
N ASN A 101 -5.59 15.56 32.37
CA ASN A 101 -4.14 15.48 32.26
C ASN A 101 -3.68 14.54 31.13
N LEU A 102 -4.27 13.34 31.05
CA LEU A 102 -3.95 12.35 30.02
C LEU A 102 -4.44 12.76 28.63
N TRP A 103 -5.59 13.44 28.55
CA TRP A 103 -6.11 14.02 27.31
C TRP A 103 -5.13 15.05 26.74
N MET A 104 -4.71 15.98 27.59
CA MET A 104 -3.76 17.03 27.24
C MET A 104 -2.40 16.47 26.81
N TYR A 105 -1.90 15.45 27.50
CA TYR A 105 -0.70 14.71 27.07
C TYR A 105 -0.86 14.07 25.68
N SER A 106 -2.01 13.49 25.40
CA SER A 106 -2.30 12.78 24.15
C SER A 106 -2.61 13.73 22.98
N ASN A 107 -2.98 14.98 23.27
CA ASN A 107 -3.54 15.91 22.31
C ASN A 107 -2.61 16.22 21.12
N PRO A 108 -1.32 16.56 21.31
CA PRO A 108 -0.40 16.75 20.19
C PRO A 108 -0.34 15.60 19.20
N ILE A 109 -0.33 14.36 19.71
CA ILE A 109 -0.24 13.14 18.90
C ILE A 109 -1.58 12.85 18.22
N GLY A 110 -2.70 13.05 18.93
CA GLY A 110 -4.04 12.91 18.39
C GLY A 110 -4.33 13.88 17.25
N ARG A 111 -3.70 15.05 17.30
CA ARG A 111 -3.81 16.13 16.31
C ARG A 111 -2.74 16.11 15.20
N GLY A 112 -1.92 15.06 15.14
CA GLY A 112 -0.98 14.83 14.02
C GLY A 112 0.43 15.40 14.20
N GLY A 113 0.82 15.81 15.41
CA GLY A 113 2.17 16.33 15.68
C GLY A 113 3.31 15.39 15.26
N GLN A 114 3.09 14.09 15.30
CA GLN A 114 4.05 13.05 14.90
C GLN A 114 4.51 13.13 13.44
N ILE A 115 3.75 13.78 12.55
CA ILE A 115 4.12 13.90 11.13
C ILE A 115 5.08 15.07 10.86
N ILE A 116 5.24 15.99 11.80
CA ILE A 116 6.03 17.22 11.64
C ILE A 116 7.51 16.88 11.48
N SER A 117 8.08 16.10 12.41
CA SER A 117 9.50 15.74 12.36
C SER A 117 9.90 15.02 11.06
N PRO A 118 9.19 13.94 10.63
CA PRO A 118 9.46 13.31 9.34
C PRO A 118 9.30 14.26 8.13
N TYR A 119 8.38 15.22 8.21
CA TYR A 119 8.18 16.20 7.14
C TYR A 119 9.33 17.19 7.03
N ILE A 120 9.78 17.75 8.16
CA ILE A 120 10.90 18.70 8.22
C ILE A 120 12.22 18.04 7.82
N ASP A 121 12.45 16.79 8.23
CA ASP A 121 13.60 16.00 7.77
C ASP A 121 13.55 15.78 6.25
N GLY A 122 12.38 15.38 5.72
CA GLY A 122 12.17 15.23 4.28
C GLY A 122 12.39 16.52 3.50
N LEU A 123 11.89 17.65 4.01
CA LEU A 123 12.09 18.98 3.43
C LEU A 123 13.58 19.35 3.42
N SER A 124 14.27 19.17 4.54
CA SER A 124 15.71 19.46 4.68
C SER A 124 16.55 18.61 3.72
N LYS A 125 16.26 17.30 3.62
CA LYS A 125 16.92 16.40 2.67
C LYS A 125 16.64 16.80 1.22
N GLY A 126 15.40 17.14 0.90
CA GLY A 126 15.00 17.63 -0.44
C GLY A 126 15.73 18.93 -0.80
N TYR A 127 15.79 19.88 0.13
CA TYR A 127 16.51 21.13 0.01
C TYR A 127 18.00 20.89 -0.27
N MET A 128 18.65 20.04 0.54
CA MET A 128 20.05 19.65 0.36
C MET A 128 20.29 18.95 -0.98
N LYS A 129 19.36 18.12 -1.47
CA LYS A 129 19.50 17.40 -2.74
C LYS A 129 19.56 18.34 -3.94
N LEU A 130 18.86 19.47 -3.90
CA LEU A 130 18.83 20.46 -4.98
C LEU A 130 20.10 21.34 -5.06
N MET A 131 20.97 21.27 -4.06
CA MET A 131 22.23 22.00 -4.05
C MET A 131 23.39 21.20 -4.65
N SER A 132 24.23 21.87 -5.44
CA SER A 132 25.46 21.26 -5.97
C SER A 132 26.50 21.02 -4.86
N ARG A 133 27.50 20.15 -5.11
CA ARG A 133 28.62 19.91 -4.17
C ARG A 133 29.36 21.20 -3.80
N LYS A 134 29.59 22.09 -4.78
CA LYS A 134 30.24 23.40 -4.56
C LYS A 134 29.42 24.29 -3.62
N GLN A 135 28.10 24.32 -3.79
CA GLN A 135 27.20 25.10 -2.94
C GLN A 135 27.15 24.56 -1.52
N LYS A 136 27.09 23.22 -1.35
CA LYS A 136 27.15 22.58 -0.02
C LYS A 136 28.45 22.89 0.71
N LYS A 137 29.58 22.85 0.01
CA LYS A 137 30.89 23.22 0.58
C LYS A 137 30.93 24.71 0.95
N ALA A 138 30.47 25.58 0.05
CA ALA A 138 30.47 27.02 0.25
C ALA A 138 29.51 27.51 1.35
N ILE A 139 28.46 26.76 1.70
CA ILE A 139 27.57 27.11 2.81
C ILE A 139 28.22 26.79 4.18
N ARG A 140 29.18 25.86 4.21
CA ARG A 140 29.95 25.48 5.41
C ARG A 140 31.17 26.36 5.66
N ASP A 141 31.60 27.12 4.65
CA ASP A 141 32.82 27.93 4.66
C ASP A 141 32.43 29.41 4.62
N GLU A 142 32.79 30.18 5.64
CA GLU A 142 32.42 31.59 5.79
C GLU A 142 32.98 32.47 4.66
N LYS A 143 34.05 32.03 3.99
CA LYS A 143 34.73 32.79 2.92
C LYS A 143 33.89 33.02 1.65
N TYR A 144 32.84 32.22 1.43
CA TYR A 144 32.00 32.28 0.20
C TYR A 144 30.58 32.86 0.44
N TYR A 145 30.39 33.55 1.56
CA TYR A 145 29.09 33.98 2.10
C TYR A 145 28.17 34.71 1.11
N LYS A 146 28.67 35.73 0.40
CA LYS A 146 27.82 36.65 -0.39
C LYS A 146 27.09 36.00 -1.59
N LYS A 147 27.65 34.94 -2.19
CA LYS A 147 27.14 34.33 -3.44
C LYS A 147 25.99 33.33 -3.22
N TYR A 148 25.98 32.64 -2.08
CA TYR A 148 24.97 31.60 -1.77
C TYR A 148 24.15 31.91 -0.51
N GLU A 149 24.20 33.16 -0.06
CA GLU A 149 23.52 33.66 1.14
C GLU A 149 22.05 33.21 1.24
N MET A 150 21.26 33.38 0.18
CA MET A 150 19.83 32.99 0.22
C MET A 150 19.61 31.49 0.36
N LEU A 151 20.52 30.65 -0.14
CA LEU A 151 20.42 29.20 0.04
C LEU A 151 20.72 28.81 1.49
N ARG A 152 21.71 29.48 2.11
CA ARG A 152 22.03 29.34 3.55
C ARG A 152 20.88 29.85 4.41
N LEU A 153 20.32 31.02 4.09
CA LEU A 153 19.18 31.60 4.82
C LEU A 153 17.97 30.67 4.79
N GLY A 154 17.65 30.03 3.66
CA GLY A 154 16.55 29.07 3.62
C GLY A 154 16.77 27.85 4.52
N LEU A 155 17.98 27.28 4.58
CA LEU A 155 18.31 26.21 5.53
C LEU A 155 18.25 26.70 6.98
N LYS A 156 18.85 27.86 7.25
CA LYS A 156 18.87 28.49 8.56
C LYS A 156 17.44 28.69 9.07
N LYS A 157 16.55 29.19 8.21
CA LYS A 157 15.14 29.41 8.51
C LYS A 157 14.38 28.12 8.80
N ILE A 158 14.63 27.02 8.06
CA ILE A 158 14.05 25.71 8.40
C ILE A 158 14.49 25.28 9.80
N THR A 159 15.78 25.39 10.10
CA THR A 159 16.32 25.02 11.42
C THR A 159 15.76 25.91 12.52
N GLU A 160 15.80 27.24 12.34
CA GLU A 160 15.30 28.21 13.31
C GLU A 160 13.82 28.00 13.61
N GLU A 161 12.96 27.92 12.60
CA GLU A 161 11.52 27.74 12.81
C GLU A 161 11.19 26.39 13.46
N TYR A 162 11.91 25.33 13.10
CA TYR A 162 11.73 24.03 13.74
C TYR A 162 12.22 24.02 15.19
N THR A 163 13.37 24.64 15.47
CA THR A 163 13.88 24.80 16.84
C THR A 163 12.93 25.63 17.69
N ASN A 164 12.40 26.74 17.17
CA ASN A 164 11.41 27.57 17.84
C ASN A 164 10.14 26.76 18.11
N PHE A 165 9.64 26.03 17.11
CA PHE A 165 8.49 25.14 17.30
C PHE A 165 8.74 24.10 18.40
N LEU A 166 9.91 23.45 18.44
CA LEU A 166 10.21 22.45 19.47
C LEU A 166 10.29 23.08 20.88
N ARG A 167 10.81 24.30 20.98
CA ARG A 167 10.83 25.07 22.24
C ARG A 167 9.41 25.42 22.68
N ASP A 168 8.63 26.05 21.79
CA ASP A 168 7.23 26.39 22.04
C ASP A 168 6.43 25.14 22.43
N PHE A 169 6.68 24.02 21.74
CA PHE A 169 6.03 22.75 21.99
C PHE A 169 6.33 22.24 23.40
N TYR A 170 7.60 22.26 23.79
CA TYR A 170 8.04 21.85 25.12
C TYR A 170 7.47 22.76 26.22
N GLU A 171 7.58 24.08 26.06
CA GLU A 171 7.06 25.05 27.02
C GLU A 171 5.55 24.90 27.20
N LYS A 172 4.79 24.84 26.11
CA LYS A 172 3.34 24.64 26.16
C LYS A 172 2.97 23.27 26.71
N SER A 173 3.71 22.21 26.41
CA SER A 173 3.43 20.88 26.97
C SER A 173 3.52 20.89 28.50
N LYS A 174 4.49 21.60 29.07
CA LYS A 174 4.65 21.79 30.52
C LYS A 174 3.55 22.62 31.16
N MET A 175 2.99 23.58 30.43
CA MET A 175 1.89 24.40 30.92
C MET A 175 0.57 23.62 31.01
N VAL A 176 0.43 22.59 30.18
CA VAL A 176 -0.86 22.01 29.83
C VAL A 176 -1.11 20.64 30.48
N TYR A 177 -0.06 19.95 30.94
CA TYR A 177 -0.20 18.73 31.75
C TYR A 177 0.97 18.57 32.76
N GLU A 178 0.69 17.90 33.88
CA GLU A 178 1.69 17.55 34.89
C GLU A 178 2.15 16.11 34.70
N GLN A 179 3.43 15.91 34.39
CA GLN A 179 3.98 14.57 34.10
C GLN A 179 3.84 13.60 35.28
N LYS A 180 3.90 14.11 36.52
CA LYS A 180 3.74 13.31 37.75
C LYS A 180 2.34 12.73 37.91
N ASP A 181 1.33 13.40 37.32
CA ASP A 181 -0.09 13.07 37.43
C ASP A 181 -0.58 12.20 36.25
N LEU A 182 0.33 11.62 35.46
CA LEU A 182 0.00 10.72 34.35
C LEU A 182 -0.18 9.30 34.88
N HIS A 183 -1.42 8.95 35.20
CA HIS A 183 -1.81 7.62 35.66
C HIS A 183 -2.86 6.98 34.75
N PRO A 184 -2.92 5.63 34.69
CA PRO A 184 -3.96 4.94 33.95
C PRO A 184 -5.36 5.27 34.48
N LEU A 185 -6.28 5.62 33.57
CA LEU A 185 -7.69 5.84 33.93
C LEU A 185 -8.35 4.54 34.38
N SER A 186 -9.32 4.64 35.30
CA SER A 186 -10.08 3.48 35.76
C SER A 186 -10.81 2.79 34.60
N LYS A 187 -11.16 1.51 34.79
CA LYS A 187 -11.93 0.75 33.80
C LYS A 187 -13.27 1.42 33.48
N LYS A 188 -13.90 2.10 34.47
CA LYS A 188 -15.19 2.78 34.30
C LYS A 188 -15.03 3.99 33.39
N THR A 189 -14.04 4.84 33.63
CA THR A 189 -13.73 6.00 32.77
C THR A 189 -13.34 5.57 31.36
N GLN A 190 -12.54 4.50 31.22
CA GLN A 190 -12.22 3.94 29.91
C GLN A 190 -13.47 3.46 29.14
N LEU A 191 -14.48 2.92 29.83
CA LEU A 191 -15.76 2.54 29.20
C LEU A 191 -16.56 3.75 28.75
N ILE A 192 -16.60 4.83 29.55
CA ILE A 192 -17.23 6.10 29.19
C ILE A 192 -16.58 6.67 27.92
N ILE A 193 -15.25 6.77 27.89
CA ILE A 193 -14.48 7.27 26.75
C ILE A 193 -14.73 6.40 25.51
N LYS A 194 -14.72 5.06 25.65
CA LYS A 194 -15.02 4.14 24.53
C LYS A 194 -16.44 4.31 23.99
N GLY A 195 -17.42 4.50 24.88
CA GLY A 195 -18.80 4.75 24.51
C GLY A 195 -18.96 6.07 23.76
N TRP A 196 -18.40 7.15 24.31
CA TRP A 196 -18.40 8.47 23.68
C TRP A 196 -17.74 8.44 22.30
N LEU A 197 -16.54 7.86 22.18
CA LEU A 197 -15.83 7.75 20.90
C LEU A 197 -16.65 7.01 19.85
N LYS A 198 -17.30 5.91 20.23
CA LYS A 198 -18.14 5.12 19.31
C LYS A 198 -19.29 5.96 18.75
N ASN A 199 -20.00 6.70 19.62
CA ASN A 199 -21.12 7.54 19.22
C ASN A 199 -20.64 8.74 18.38
N HIS A 200 -19.58 9.40 18.83
CA HIS A 200 -18.98 10.54 18.14
C HIS A 200 -18.52 10.20 16.71
N LEU A 201 -17.94 9.01 16.51
CA LEU A 201 -17.57 8.52 15.18
C LEU A 201 -18.77 8.17 14.28
N ALA A 202 -19.91 7.80 14.84
CA ALA A 202 -21.13 7.60 14.06
C ALA A 202 -21.65 8.95 13.53
N THR A 203 -21.75 9.96 14.41
CA THR A 203 -22.16 11.31 14.05
C THR A 203 -21.24 11.96 13.01
N LEU A 204 -19.92 11.76 13.14
CA LEU A 204 -18.96 12.26 12.16
C LEU A 204 -19.16 11.65 10.75
N LYS A 205 -19.55 10.37 10.65
CA LYS A 205 -19.81 9.73 9.36
C LYS A 205 -21.04 10.31 8.66
N GLU A 206 -22.09 10.64 9.42
CA GLU A 206 -23.30 11.27 8.90
C GLU A 206 -23.00 12.69 8.40
N LEU A 207 -22.25 13.47 9.18
CA LEU A 207 -21.82 14.82 8.80
C LEU A 207 -20.90 14.83 7.58
N ASN A 208 -20.05 13.82 7.43
CA ASN A 208 -19.12 13.71 6.30
C ASN A 208 -19.83 13.58 4.95
N ASN A 209 -21.03 12.97 4.93
CA ASN A 209 -21.85 12.85 3.73
C ASN A 209 -22.56 14.16 3.37
N SER A 210 -22.63 15.14 4.29
CA SER A 210 -23.27 16.44 4.11
C SER A 210 -22.29 17.62 3.91
N LEU A 211 -20.98 17.35 3.85
CA LEU A 211 -19.93 18.37 3.83
C LEU A 211 -19.99 19.37 2.65
N SER A 212 -20.70 19.01 1.58
CA SER A 212 -20.94 19.86 0.41
C SER A 212 -22.01 20.95 0.66
N LYS A 213 -22.70 20.93 1.80
CA LYS A 213 -23.80 21.85 2.15
C LYS A 213 -23.51 22.79 3.34
N VAL A 214 -22.32 22.74 3.94
CA VAL A 214 -21.99 23.57 5.11
C VAL A 214 -21.60 24.99 4.66
N GLY A 215 -22.40 25.99 5.04
CA GLY A 215 -22.29 27.35 4.49
C GLY A 215 -21.30 28.30 5.18
N SER A 216 -20.85 28.04 6.42
CA SER A 216 -20.00 28.97 7.19
C SER A 216 -18.67 28.38 7.63
N LEU A 217 -17.61 29.21 7.65
CA LEU A 217 -16.25 28.84 8.07
C LEU A 217 -16.21 28.38 9.54
N VAL A 218 -17.08 28.95 10.39
CA VAL A 218 -17.26 28.55 11.80
C VAL A 218 -17.75 27.11 11.91
N ALA A 219 -18.76 26.72 11.12
CA ALA A 219 -19.28 25.36 11.11
C ALA A 219 -18.24 24.36 10.58
N TYR A 220 -17.40 24.76 9.61
CA TYR A 220 -16.25 23.96 9.18
C TYR A 220 -15.24 23.77 10.30
N LYS A 221 -14.89 24.81 11.06
CA LYS A 221 -13.98 24.68 12.20
C LYS A 221 -14.52 23.69 13.23
N GLN A 222 -15.79 23.81 13.61
CA GLN A 222 -16.42 22.90 14.57
C GLN A 222 -16.36 21.44 14.12
N LEU A 223 -16.53 21.17 12.82
CA LEU A 223 -16.39 19.82 12.28
C LEU A 223 -14.96 19.30 12.40
N TYR A 224 -13.97 20.12 12.04
CA TYR A 224 -12.55 19.76 12.14
C TYR A 224 -12.13 19.55 13.61
N ASP A 225 -12.59 20.39 14.54
CA ASP A 225 -12.38 20.22 15.98
C ASP A 225 -12.88 18.84 16.45
N LYS A 226 -14.09 18.43 16.02
CA LYS A 226 -14.66 17.11 16.32
C LYS A 226 -13.81 15.96 15.79
N ILE A 227 -13.22 16.09 14.58
CA ILE A 227 -12.31 15.09 14.00
C ILE A 227 -11.07 14.95 14.88
N LEU A 228 -10.48 16.09 15.28
CA LEU A 228 -9.30 16.12 16.15
C LEU A 228 -9.57 15.51 17.53
N HIS A 229 -10.73 15.79 18.13
CA HIS A 229 -11.14 15.16 19.40
C HIS A 229 -11.22 13.64 19.31
N ALA A 230 -11.74 13.11 18.20
CA ALA A 230 -11.77 11.67 17.98
C ALA A 230 -10.35 11.07 17.95
N GLY A 231 -9.41 11.78 17.32
CA GLY A 231 -8.00 11.43 17.25
C GLY A 231 -7.36 11.31 18.63
N THR A 232 -7.48 12.37 19.45
CA THR A 232 -7.00 12.38 20.84
C THR A 232 -7.66 11.29 21.67
N CYS A 233 -8.97 11.15 21.58
CA CYS A 233 -9.72 10.14 22.32
C CYS A 233 -9.35 8.69 21.95
N SER A 234 -8.96 8.44 20.69
CA SER A 234 -8.51 7.12 20.26
C SER A 234 -7.20 6.69 20.92
N LEU A 235 -6.29 7.64 21.17
CA LEU A 235 -5.06 7.37 21.91
C LEU A 235 -5.34 6.96 23.35
N LEU A 236 -6.27 7.66 24.01
CA LEU A 236 -6.67 7.36 25.39
C LEU A 236 -7.22 5.93 25.56
N VAL A 237 -7.80 5.35 24.50
CA VAL A 237 -8.30 3.96 24.50
C VAL A 237 -7.30 2.96 23.91
N GLY A 238 -6.03 3.35 23.73
CA GLY A 238 -4.95 2.48 23.26
C GLY A 238 -4.98 2.17 21.77
N LYS A 239 -5.63 3.02 20.95
CA LYS A 239 -5.65 2.87 19.49
C LYS A 239 -4.71 3.85 18.83
N ALA A 240 -4.10 3.44 17.73
CA ALA A 240 -3.30 4.34 16.91
C ALA A 240 -4.17 5.50 16.37
N PRO A 241 -3.64 6.73 16.32
CA PRO A 241 -4.32 7.89 15.77
C PRO A 241 -4.22 7.82 14.24
N SER A 242 -4.81 6.81 13.61
CA SER A 242 -5.07 6.90 12.18
C SER A 242 -6.21 7.89 12.05
N ILE A 243 -5.94 9.14 11.67
CA ILE A 243 -6.93 10.23 11.52
C ILE A 243 -8.25 9.63 11.01
N ILE A 244 -9.25 9.60 11.90
CA ILE A 244 -10.20 8.47 11.97
C ILE A 244 -11.28 8.55 10.90
N ILE A 245 -11.28 9.61 10.10
CA ILE A 245 -12.06 9.70 8.89
C ILE A 245 -11.13 9.38 7.71
N LYS A 246 -11.37 8.24 7.05
CA LYS A 246 -10.82 7.98 5.70
C LYS A 246 -11.13 9.19 4.82
N GLY A 247 -10.14 10.04 4.56
CA GLY A 247 -10.32 11.20 3.68
C GLY A 247 -9.55 12.45 4.06
N VAL A 248 -9.31 12.72 5.35
CA VAL A 248 -8.65 13.96 5.80
C VAL A 248 -7.23 13.67 6.28
N SER A 249 -6.22 14.27 5.65
CA SER A 249 -4.82 14.09 6.04
C SER A 249 -4.39 15.10 7.11
N ALA A 250 -3.32 14.83 7.88
CA ALA A 250 -2.77 15.81 8.84
C ALA A 250 -2.34 17.12 8.16
N PHE A 251 -1.85 17.04 6.92
CA PHE A 251 -1.51 18.25 6.17
C PHE A 251 -2.73 19.05 5.73
N GLU A 252 -3.84 18.38 5.46
CA GLU A 252 -5.12 19.04 5.18
C GLU A 252 -5.68 19.69 6.45
N LEU A 253 -5.56 19.03 7.61
CA LEU A 253 -5.88 19.62 8.92
C LEU A 253 -5.06 20.91 9.11
N PHE A 254 -3.73 20.85 9.02
CA PHE A 254 -2.89 22.04 9.16
C PHE A 254 -3.24 23.13 8.14
N SER A 255 -3.47 22.76 6.88
CA SER A 255 -3.84 23.74 5.85
C SER A 255 -5.17 24.43 6.17
N THR A 256 -6.12 23.72 6.76
CA THR A 256 -7.42 24.27 7.10
C THR A 256 -7.33 25.16 8.35
N TYR A 257 -6.54 24.76 9.36
CA TYR A 257 -6.29 25.59 10.55
C TYR A 257 -5.51 26.87 10.26
N HIS A 258 -4.69 26.88 9.22
CA HIS A 258 -4.09 28.13 8.73
C HIS A 258 -5.17 29.14 8.31
N GLU A 259 -6.21 28.69 7.62
CA GLU A 259 -7.31 29.55 7.19
C GLU A 259 -8.20 29.97 8.37
N PHE A 260 -8.44 29.07 9.33
CA PHE A 260 -9.14 29.44 10.57
C PHE A 260 -8.38 30.49 11.39
N PHE A 261 -7.05 30.35 11.49
CA PHE A 261 -6.19 31.32 12.16
C PHE A 261 -6.27 32.69 11.48
N LYS A 262 -6.14 32.74 10.15
CA LYS A 262 -6.27 33.99 9.38
C LYS A 262 -7.63 34.66 9.55
N ALA A 263 -8.69 33.86 9.69
CA ALA A 263 -10.05 34.34 9.92
C ALA A 263 -10.33 34.72 11.39
N GLY A 264 -9.35 34.65 12.29
CA GLY A 264 -9.52 34.95 13.72
C GLY A 264 -10.37 33.94 14.47
N LEU A 265 -10.54 32.73 13.93
CA LEU A 265 -11.36 31.66 14.53
C LEU A 265 -10.58 30.77 15.50
N CYS A 266 -9.25 30.89 15.52
CA CYS A 266 -8.39 30.16 16.44
C CYS A 266 -8.05 31.01 17.66
N LYS A 267 -8.10 30.40 18.84
CA LYS A 267 -7.72 31.02 20.11
C LYS A 267 -6.65 30.18 20.78
N GLU A 268 -5.58 30.82 21.23
CA GLU A 268 -4.49 30.11 21.89
C GLU A 268 -4.94 29.55 23.24
N LEU A 269 -4.66 28.26 23.46
CA LEU A 269 -4.85 27.59 24.74
C LEU A 269 -3.90 28.16 25.80
N LYS A 270 -4.45 28.57 26.93
CA LYS A 270 -3.71 29.06 28.10
C LYS A 270 -3.99 28.21 29.34
N LYS A 271 -3.17 28.39 30.39
CA LYS A 271 -3.31 27.65 31.65
C LYS A 271 -4.62 27.97 32.37
N GLU A 272 -5.10 29.20 32.26
CA GLU A 272 -6.38 29.63 32.87
C GLU A 272 -7.56 28.85 32.29
N ASN A 273 -7.48 28.45 31.01
CA ASN A 273 -8.53 27.62 30.39
C ASN A 273 -8.61 26.22 31.01
N LEU A 274 -7.54 25.73 31.63
CA LEU A 274 -7.51 24.45 32.36
C LEU A 274 -8.00 24.62 33.81
N ASN A 275 -7.71 25.77 34.43
CA ASN A 275 -8.12 26.08 35.79
C ASN A 275 -9.64 26.14 35.93
N LEU A 276 -10.38 26.53 34.88
CA LEU A 276 -11.84 26.45 34.82
C LEU A 276 -12.37 25.05 35.17
N PHE A 277 -11.66 23.99 34.81
CA PHE A 277 -12.08 22.62 35.17
C PHE A 277 -11.74 22.27 36.61
N SER A 278 -10.72 22.88 37.21
CA SER A 278 -10.31 22.65 38.61
C SER A 278 -11.18 23.44 39.59
N GLU A 279 -11.46 24.71 39.29
CA GLU A 279 -12.28 25.62 40.10
C GLU A 279 -13.75 25.18 40.12
N GLU A 280 -14.32 24.79 38.97
CA GLU A 280 -15.67 24.19 38.91
C GLU A 280 -15.76 22.85 39.67
N THR A 281 -14.66 22.11 39.80
CA THR A 281 -14.65 20.84 40.54
C THR A 281 -14.62 21.08 42.05
N GLN A 282 -13.96 22.15 42.52
CA GLN A 282 -14.04 22.58 43.92
C GLN A 282 -15.40 23.18 44.25
N GLU A 283 -16.00 23.99 43.36
CA GLU A 283 -17.37 24.46 43.55
C GLU A 283 -18.34 23.28 43.58
N PHE A 284 -18.31 22.33 42.64
CA PHE A 284 -19.25 21.20 42.64
C PHE A 284 -19.11 20.26 43.85
N LEU A 285 -17.90 20.11 44.40
CA LEU A 285 -17.67 19.37 45.65
C LEU A 285 -18.11 20.16 46.90
N ASN A 286 -18.14 21.49 46.82
CA ASN A 286 -18.59 22.39 47.90
C ASN A 286 -20.09 22.76 47.79
N PHE A 287 -20.72 22.54 46.62
CA PHE A 287 -22.10 22.92 46.29
C PHE A 287 -23.06 21.73 46.30
N ASP A 288 -22.83 20.75 47.19
CA ASP A 288 -23.76 19.64 47.44
C ASP A 288 -24.98 20.09 48.29
N GLY A 289 -25.43 21.32 48.07
CA GLY A 289 -26.60 21.94 48.68
C GLY A 289 -27.28 22.89 47.70
N ASN A 290 -28.42 22.44 47.16
CA ASN A 290 -29.41 23.21 46.40
C ASN A 290 -29.04 23.70 44.99
N ASN A 291 -29.38 22.87 43.99
CA ASN A 291 -29.95 23.38 42.74
C ASN A 291 -30.90 22.36 42.09
N ASN A 292 -32.20 22.48 42.41
CA ASN A 292 -33.28 21.59 41.96
C ASN A 292 -33.62 21.74 40.46
N ILE A 293 -33.24 22.83 39.80
CA ILE A 293 -33.71 23.13 38.43
C ILE A 293 -32.95 22.34 37.35
N ALA A 294 -31.66 22.06 37.55
CA ALA A 294 -30.88 21.17 36.66
C ALA A 294 -31.20 19.69 36.93
N ARG A 295 -31.50 19.34 38.19
CA ARG A 295 -31.97 18.00 38.58
C ARG A 295 -33.31 17.68 37.93
N GLU A 296 -34.30 18.56 37.90
CA GLU A 296 -35.60 18.28 37.27
C GLU A 296 -35.54 18.05 35.75
N LYS A 297 -34.61 18.68 35.02
CA LYS A 297 -34.44 18.46 33.58
C LYS A 297 -33.73 17.12 33.30
N ILE A 298 -32.72 16.79 34.11
CA ILE A 298 -32.04 15.48 34.08
C ILE A 298 -32.96 14.37 34.59
N GLU A 299 -33.87 14.66 35.52
CA GLU A 299 -34.82 13.71 36.10
C GLU A 299 -36.01 13.47 35.17
N LYS A 300 -36.46 14.47 34.40
CA LYS A 300 -37.43 14.24 33.31
C LYS A 300 -36.84 13.41 32.18
N ASP A 301 -35.59 13.65 31.80
CA ASP A 301 -34.89 12.81 30.80
C ASP A 301 -34.59 11.41 31.36
N SER A 302 -34.25 11.28 32.66
CA SER A 302 -34.04 9.98 33.32
C SER A 302 -35.33 9.22 33.59
N ILE A 303 -36.47 9.89 33.78
CA ILE A 303 -37.80 9.27 33.88
C ILE A 303 -38.26 8.77 32.51
N LEU A 304 -37.94 9.49 31.42
CA LEU A 304 -38.18 9.03 30.05
C LEU A 304 -37.28 7.83 29.69
N GLU A 305 -36.01 7.86 30.10
CA GLU A 305 -35.08 6.72 29.98
C GLU A 305 -35.46 5.55 30.91
N ASN A 306 -36.01 5.80 32.10
CA ASN A 306 -36.49 4.76 33.02
C ASN A 306 -37.79 4.12 32.55
N LYS A 307 -38.70 4.87 31.90
CA LYS A 307 -39.87 4.32 31.21
C LYS A 307 -39.46 3.48 30.00
N LYS A 308 -38.52 3.96 29.17
CA LYS A 308 -37.93 3.16 28.08
C LYS A 308 -37.21 1.91 28.60
N GLY A 309 -36.44 2.03 29.69
CA GLY A 309 -35.71 0.93 30.32
C GLY A 309 -36.61 -0.10 31.00
N LYS A 310 -37.77 0.31 31.55
CA LYS A 310 -38.80 -0.62 32.06
C LYS A 310 -39.50 -1.38 30.93
N ILE A 311 -39.82 -0.71 29.81
CA ILE A 311 -40.40 -1.34 28.61
C ILE A 311 -39.39 -2.28 27.93
N GLU A 312 -38.11 -1.90 27.85
CA GLU A 312 -37.05 -2.76 27.32
C GLU A 312 -36.80 -3.98 28.21
N LYS A 313 -36.80 -3.83 29.54
CA LYS A 313 -36.69 -4.96 30.47
C LYS A 313 -37.89 -5.92 30.37
N SER A 314 -39.11 -5.41 30.23
CA SER A 314 -40.30 -6.27 30.09
C SER A 314 -40.29 -7.00 28.74
N PHE A 315 -39.92 -6.33 27.64
CA PHE A 315 -39.74 -6.98 26.34
C PHE A 315 -38.62 -8.03 26.36
N LEU A 316 -37.52 -7.80 27.10
CA LEU A 316 -36.42 -8.76 27.22
C LEU A 316 -36.89 -10.10 27.80
N ASN A 317 -37.82 -10.08 28.78
CA ASN A 317 -38.44 -11.29 29.33
C ASN A 317 -39.27 -12.05 28.28
N TYR A 318 -39.97 -11.35 27.39
CA TYR A 318 -40.65 -11.96 26.23
C TYR A 318 -39.65 -12.49 25.20
N SER A 319 -38.53 -11.78 24.96
CA SER A 319 -37.47 -12.23 24.03
C SER A 319 -36.82 -13.56 24.45
N HIS A 320 -36.78 -13.86 25.75
CA HIS A 320 -36.32 -15.15 26.26
C HIS A 320 -37.30 -16.27 25.93
N LYS A 321 -38.61 -15.99 25.99
CA LYS A 321 -39.66 -16.95 25.59
C LYS A 321 -39.67 -17.17 24.08
N LEU A 322 -39.39 -16.12 23.28
CA LEU A 322 -39.22 -16.21 21.83
C LEU A 322 -38.08 -17.12 21.39
N LYS A 323 -37.11 -17.44 22.26
CA LYS A 323 -36.00 -18.33 21.92
C LYS A 323 -36.49 -19.68 21.36
N LYS A 324 -37.59 -20.23 21.90
CA LYS A 324 -38.17 -21.51 21.46
C LYS A 324 -38.93 -21.44 20.13
N ILE A 325 -39.38 -20.24 19.75
CA ILE A 325 -40.28 -19.99 18.61
C ILE A 325 -39.50 -19.49 17.40
N LYS A 326 -38.43 -18.71 17.64
CA LYS A 326 -37.60 -18.05 16.63
C LYS A 326 -37.11 -18.99 15.52
N ASP A 327 -36.66 -20.20 15.87
CA ASP A 327 -36.12 -21.15 14.87
C ASP A 327 -37.23 -21.69 13.94
N LYS A 328 -38.41 -21.96 14.50
CA LYS A 328 -39.61 -22.37 13.75
C LYS A 328 -40.10 -21.27 12.80
N ILE A 329 -40.14 -20.03 13.28
CA ILE A 329 -40.47 -18.86 12.44
C ILE A 329 -39.41 -18.68 11.34
N ALA A 330 -38.13 -18.85 11.66
CA ALA A 330 -37.06 -18.74 10.68
C ALA A 330 -37.17 -19.78 9.57
N LEU A 331 -37.56 -21.02 9.90
CA LEU A 331 -37.86 -22.08 8.93
C LEU A 331 -39.03 -21.69 8.02
N TYR A 332 -40.13 -21.21 8.60
CA TYR A 332 -41.28 -20.74 7.82
C TYR A 332 -40.88 -19.62 6.83
N ILE A 333 -40.11 -18.63 7.29
CA ILE A 333 -39.62 -17.53 6.43
C ILE A 333 -38.74 -18.09 5.30
N PHE A 334 -37.90 -19.09 5.60
CA PHE A 334 -36.99 -19.69 4.61
C PHE A 334 -37.74 -20.42 3.48
N GLU A 335 -38.78 -21.17 3.84
CA GLU A 335 -39.59 -22.01 2.94
C GLU A 335 -40.65 -21.22 2.17
N SER A 336 -41.09 -20.08 2.71
CA SER A 336 -42.05 -19.20 2.06
C SER A 336 -41.46 -18.55 0.80
N SER A 337 -42.03 -18.85 -0.37
CA SER A 337 -41.59 -18.29 -1.66
C SER A 337 -42.02 -16.84 -1.88
N ASN A 338 -43.05 -16.35 -1.17
CA ASN A 338 -43.76 -15.09 -1.45
C ASN A 338 -43.63 -14.01 -0.36
N PHE A 339 -42.61 -14.07 0.50
CA PHE A 339 -42.45 -13.02 1.52
C PHE A 339 -42.19 -11.65 0.84
N PRO A 340 -42.99 -10.59 1.10
CA PRO A 340 -42.82 -9.29 0.45
C PRO A 340 -41.67 -8.50 1.10
N LEU A 341 -40.43 -8.89 0.79
CA LEU A 341 -39.19 -8.43 1.43
C LEU A 341 -38.89 -6.93 1.28
N ASN A 342 -39.48 -6.27 0.28
CA ASN A 342 -39.15 -4.88 -0.07
C ASN A 342 -40.03 -3.83 0.63
N LYS A 343 -41.06 -4.24 1.39
CA LYS A 343 -41.99 -3.33 2.06
C LYS A 343 -42.30 -3.82 3.47
N SER A 344 -41.77 -3.11 4.46
CA SER A 344 -41.84 -3.50 5.88
C SER A 344 -43.27 -3.74 6.35
N ASN A 345 -44.20 -2.87 5.95
CA ASN A 345 -45.59 -2.97 6.38
C ASN A 345 -46.30 -4.18 5.76
N GLU A 346 -46.02 -4.51 4.50
CA GLU A 346 -46.54 -5.70 3.84
C GLU A 346 -45.95 -6.98 4.45
N THR A 347 -44.66 -6.98 4.81
CA THR A 347 -44.00 -8.11 5.49
C THR A 347 -44.66 -8.42 6.83
N ILE A 348 -44.92 -7.38 7.63
CA ILE A 348 -45.55 -7.52 8.94
C ILE A 348 -47.02 -7.94 8.82
N THR A 349 -47.75 -7.34 7.88
CA THR A 349 -49.16 -7.70 7.62
C THR A 349 -49.26 -9.15 7.17
N PHE A 350 -48.42 -9.57 6.22
CA PHE A 350 -48.33 -10.95 5.78
C PHE A 350 -48.02 -11.90 6.94
N PHE A 351 -47.09 -11.55 7.84
CA PHE A 351 -46.81 -12.36 9.01
C PHE A 351 -48.01 -12.46 9.96
N LYS A 352 -48.65 -11.34 10.29
CA LYS A 352 -49.83 -11.29 11.18
C LYS A 352 -51.00 -12.08 10.61
N GLU A 353 -51.21 -12.05 9.31
CA GLU A 353 -52.31 -12.77 8.66
C GLU A 353 -52.00 -14.26 8.48
N ASN A 354 -50.82 -14.62 7.97
CA ASN A 354 -50.56 -16.00 7.54
C ASN A 354 -49.97 -16.88 8.66
N VAL A 355 -49.21 -16.31 9.60
CA VAL A 355 -48.54 -17.09 10.65
C VAL A 355 -49.40 -17.19 11.91
N LEU A 356 -50.14 -16.13 12.25
CA LEU A 356 -50.98 -16.10 13.45
C LEU A 356 -52.39 -16.64 13.17
N LYS A 357 -53.08 -16.13 12.13
CA LYS A 357 -54.48 -16.51 11.82
C LYS A 357 -54.64 -17.92 11.24
N GLY A 358 -53.53 -18.60 10.93
CA GLY A 358 -53.50 -20.07 10.90
C GLY A 358 -53.78 -20.74 9.56
N ASP A 359 -53.64 -20.05 8.43
CA ASP A 359 -54.07 -20.60 7.14
C ASP A 359 -53.01 -21.43 6.38
N ASN A 360 -51.95 -21.92 7.03
CA ASN A 360 -50.87 -22.62 6.34
C ASN A 360 -50.60 -24.05 6.83
N LYS A 361 -50.51 -24.95 5.84
CA LYS A 361 -50.24 -26.42 5.80
C LYS A 361 -49.18 -27.01 6.75
N HIS A 362 -48.57 -26.25 7.65
CA HIS A 362 -47.37 -26.66 8.40
C HIS A 362 -47.50 -26.64 9.93
N HIS A 363 -48.63 -26.21 10.53
CA HIS A 363 -48.88 -26.21 12.00
C HIS A 363 -47.64 -25.87 12.85
N ILE A 364 -46.94 -24.79 12.49
CA ILE A 364 -45.58 -24.53 12.97
C ILE A 364 -45.57 -24.09 14.44
N LEU A 365 -46.63 -23.42 14.90
CA LEU A 365 -46.74 -22.86 16.24
C LEU A 365 -47.89 -23.49 17.02
N THR A 366 -47.62 -23.86 18.27
CA THR A 366 -48.63 -24.31 19.24
C THR A 366 -49.53 -23.15 19.67
N LYS A 367 -50.71 -23.45 20.22
CA LYS A 367 -51.66 -22.43 20.73
C LYS A 367 -50.98 -21.46 21.71
N ASN A 368 -50.25 -22.00 22.69
CA ASN A 368 -49.49 -21.20 23.66
C ASN A 368 -48.43 -20.27 23.02
N GLU A 369 -47.82 -20.70 21.91
CA GLU A 369 -46.84 -19.89 21.17
C GLU A 369 -47.53 -18.78 20.38
N LYS A 370 -48.73 -19.01 19.83
CA LYS A 370 -49.55 -17.99 19.16
C LYS A 370 -50.04 -16.95 20.16
N ASP A 371 -50.60 -17.39 21.28
CA ASP A 371 -51.10 -16.51 22.35
C ASP A 371 -49.97 -15.59 22.85
N LEU A 372 -48.75 -16.11 22.99
CA LEU A 372 -47.57 -15.32 23.35
C LEU A 372 -47.26 -14.23 22.31
N LEU A 373 -47.34 -14.56 21.02
CA LEU A 373 -47.08 -13.59 19.94
C LEU A 373 -48.17 -12.51 19.86
N GLU A 374 -49.44 -12.88 20.05
CA GLU A 374 -50.56 -11.92 20.11
C GLU A 374 -50.42 -10.97 21.30
N GLN A 375 -50.04 -11.49 22.47
CA GLN A 375 -49.71 -10.64 23.62
C GLN A 375 -48.59 -9.65 23.30
N MET A 376 -47.55 -10.08 22.57
CA MET A 376 -46.46 -9.19 22.17
C MET A 376 -46.89 -8.12 21.16
N ILE A 377 -47.76 -8.46 20.21
CA ILE A 377 -48.33 -7.49 19.26
C ILE A 377 -49.09 -6.40 20.01
N ASN A 378 -49.90 -6.80 21.00
CA ASN A 378 -50.75 -5.88 21.74
C ASN A 378 -49.94 -5.02 22.73
N LEU A 379 -48.94 -5.60 23.39
CA LEU A 379 -48.17 -4.92 24.45
C LEU A 379 -46.95 -4.15 23.91
N PHE A 380 -46.35 -4.60 22.80
CA PHE A 380 -45.07 -4.08 22.27
C PHE A 380 -45.04 -4.07 20.73
N PRO A 381 -45.96 -3.36 20.06
CA PRO A 381 -46.11 -3.43 18.60
C PRO A 381 -44.85 -3.03 17.83
N ASP A 382 -44.17 -1.95 18.22
CA ASP A 382 -42.96 -1.48 17.54
C ASP A 382 -41.78 -2.44 17.68
N GLN A 383 -41.60 -3.00 18.89
CA GLN A 383 -40.52 -3.96 19.17
C GLN A 383 -40.81 -5.29 18.50
N PHE A 384 -42.08 -5.70 18.45
CA PHE A 384 -42.53 -6.86 17.68
C PHE A 384 -42.18 -6.67 16.20
N ASP A 385 -42.65 -5.59 15.58
CA ASP A 385 -42.44 -5.34 14.15
C ASP A 385 -40.94 -5.30 13.81
N LYS A 386 -40.13 -4.60 14.62
CA LYS A 386 -38.68 -4.59 14.43
C LYS A 386 -38.03 -5.96 14.61
N TYR A 387 -38.43 -6.75 15.61
CA TYR A 387 -37.86 -8.08 15.84
C TYR A 387 -38.10 -9.01 14.64
N PHE A 388 -39.33 -9.01 14.11
CA PHE A 388 -39.69 -9.85 12.97
C PHE A 388 -39.05 -9.37 11.67
N LEU A 389 -38.97 -8.06 11.43
CA LEU A 389 -38.22 -7.51 10.29
C LEU A 389 -36.74 -7.87 10.37
N ASP A 390 -36.13 -7.80 11.56
CA ASP A 390 -34.75 -8.23 11.77
C ASP A 390 -34.60 -9.73 11.46
N LEU A 391 -35.52 -10.58 11.92
CA LEU A 391 -35.50 -12.03 11.69
C LEU A 391 -35.61 -12.38 10.21
N VAL A 392 -36.54 -11.74 9.48
CA VAL A 392 -36.71 -11.89 8.03
C VAL A 392 -35.41 -11.54 7.31
N LYS A 393 -34.81 -10.39 7.63
CA LYS A 393 -33.53 -9.95 7.04
C LYS A 393 -32.39 -10.92 7.34
N ILE A 394 -32.35 -11.52 8.54
CA ILE A 394 -31.34 -12.52 8.91
C ILE A 394 -31.50 -13.77 8.06
N VAL A 395 -32.71 -14.32 7.96
CA VAL A 395 -32.98 -15.54 7.18
C VAL A 395 -32.67 -15.33 5.70
N GLU A 396 -33.11 -14.21 5.13
CA GLU A 396 -32.84 -13.85 3.74
C GLU A 396 -31.32 -13.72 3.49
N PHE A 397 -30.61 -13.02 4.39
CA PHE A 397 -29.16 -12.88 4.29
C PHE A 397 -28.46 -14.23 4.36
N LEU A 398 -28.85 -15.11 5.29
CA LEU A 398 -28.30 -16.45 5.41
C LEU A 398 -28.59 -17.30 4.16
N LYS A 399 -29.81 -17.21 3.60
CA LYS A 399 -30.23 -17.91 2.38
C LYS A 399 -29.38 -17.49 1.18
N ASN A 400 -29.25 -16.19 0.94
CA ASN A 400 -28.43 -15.64 -0.16
C ASN A 400 -26.95 -15.99 0.02
N ARG A 401 -26.44 -15.86 1.25
CA ARG A 401 -25.05 -16.17 1.55
C ARG A 401 -24.73 -17.66 1.41
N ALA A 402 -25.65 -18.54 1.82
CA ALA A 402 -25.52 -19.99 1.65
C ALA A 402 -25.47 -20.39 0.17
N LYS A 403 -26.37 -19.83 -0.67
CA LYS A 403 -26.38 -20.05 -2.13
C LYS A 403 -25.03 -19.71 -2.76
N ASN A 404 -24.47 -18.54 -2.44
CA ASN A 404 -23.19 -18.11 -2.99
C ASN A 404 -22.01 -18.92 -2.44
N LEU A 405 -22.00 -19.25 -1.14
CA LEU A 405 -20.96 -20.08 -0.55
C LEU A 405 -20.97 -21.50 -1.13
N LYS A 406 -22.14 -22.08 -1.39
CA LYS A 406 -22.26 -23.41 -2.00
C LYS A 406 -21.66 -23.43 -3.42
N LYS A 407 -21.91 -22.39 -4.23
CA LYS A 407 -21.31 -22.26 -5.59
C LYS A 407 -19.78 -22.31 -5.58
N ILE A 408 -19.16 -21.78 -4.54
CA ILE A 408 -17.69 -21.71 -4.41
C ILE A 408 -17.12 -22.77 -3.45
N ASN A 409 -17.93 -23.71 -2.96
CA ASN A 409 -17.56 -24.68 -1.93
C ASN A 409 -16.93 -24.03 -0.67
N GLY A 410 -17.46 -22.88 -0.25
CA GLY A 410 -16.98 -22.14 0.92
C GLY A 410 -17.73 -22.49 2.21
N HIS A 411 -17.09 -22.25 3.34
CA HIS A 411 -17.70 -22.37 4.66
C HIS A 411 -18.37 -21.08 5.13
N LEU A 412 -19.35 -21.16 6.03
CA LEU A 412 -19.93 -19.98 6.66
C LEU A 412 -19.19 -19.61 7.96
N LEU A 413 -18.80 -18.35 8.10
CA LEU A 413 -18.46 -17.75 9.39
C LEU A 413 -19.64 -16.95 9.95
N ILE A 414 -20.15 -17.38 11.11
CA ILE A 414 -21.28 -16.71 11.76
C ILE A 414 -20.85 -15.35 12.33
N LYS A 415 -19.70 -15.26 13.02
CA LYS A 415 -19.32 -14.02 13.70
C LYS A 415 -19.19 -12.80 12.76
N PRO A 416 -18.46 -12.85 11.63
CA PRO A 416 -18.40 -11.74 10.68
C PRO A 416 -19.77 -11.44 10.04
N THR A 417 -20.60 -12.47 9.84
CA THR A 417 -21.98 -12.32 9.36
C THR A 417 -22.80 -11.48 10.35
N CYS A 418 -22.73 -11.81 11.64
CA CYS A 418 -23.40 -11.04 12.69
C CYS A 418 -22.84 -9.62 12.84
N GLU A 419 -21.52 -9.42 12.71
CA GLU A 419 -20.92 -8.09 12.74
C GLU A 419 -21.45 -7.22 11.59
N TYR A 420 -21.59 -7.77 10.38
CA TYR A 420 -22.20 -7.08 9.25
C TYR A 420 -23.67 -6.69 9.52
N LEU A 421 -24.48 -7.65 9.96
CA LEU A 421 -25.91 -7.43 10.26
C LEU A 421 -26.09 -6.39 11.40
N ASN A 422 -25.27 -6.48 12.44
CA ASN A 422 -25.28 -5.52 13.54
C ASN A 422 -24.91 -4.10 13.08
N ASN A 423 -23.94 -3.96 12.15
CA ASN A 423 -23.60 -2.66 11.55
C ASN A 423 -24.74 -2.07 10.70
N LYS A 424 -25.70 -2.90 10.27
CA LYS A 424 -26.94 -2.49 9.58
C LYS A 424 -28.12 -2.25 10.54
N GLY A 425 -27.88 -2.33 11.85
CA GLY A 425 -28.92 -2.14 12.87
C GLY A 425 -29.84 -3.35 13.08
N ILE A 426 -29.46 -4.52 12.54
CA ILE A 426 -30.17 -5.80 12.67
C ILE A 426 -29.56 -6.56 13.83
N THR A 427 -30.30 -6.69 14.93
CA THR A 427 -29.76 -7.22 16.20
C THR A 427 -30.69 -8.17 16.95
N LEU A 428 -31.97 -8.25 16.55
CA LEU A 428 -33.01 -8.94 17.33
C LEU A 428 -33.08 -8.45 18.79
N PHE A 429 -32.65 -7.20 19.04
CA PHE A 429 -32.47 -6.61 20.37
C PHE A 429 -31.47 -7.34 21.28
N TYR A 430 -30.65 -8.24 20.74
CA TYR A 430 -29.65 -8.97 21.51
C TYR A 430 -28.32 -8.20 21.61
N LYS A 431 -27.63 -8.38 22.74
CA LYS A 431 -26.21 -8.02 22.87
C LYS A 431 -25.38 -8.81 21.84
N PRO A 432 -24.24 -8.30 21.35
CA PRO A 432 -23.49 -8.92 20.26
C PRO A 432 -23.16 -10.41 20.44
N SER A 433 -22.79 -10.85 21.65
CA SER A 433 -22.52 -12.26 21.94
C SER A 433 -23.77 -13.13 21.84
N THR A 434 -24.88 -12.67 22.40
CA THR A 434 -26.18 -13.33 22.34
C THR A 434 -26.72 -13.35 20.91
N PHE A 435 -26.50 -12.28 20.14
CA PHE A 435 -26.88 -12.19 18.73
C PHE A 435 -26.13 -13.24 17.89
N VAL A 436 -24.81 -13.38 18.08
CA VAL A 436 -24.01 -14.42 17.43
C VAL A 436 -24.55 -15.81 17.74
N ARG A 437 -24.88 -16.08 19.01
CA ARG A 437 -25.48 -17.36 19.40
C ARG A 437 -26.84 -17.57 18.74
N ALA A 438 -27.71 -16.55 18.74
CA ALA A 438 -29.04 -16.64 18.16
C ALA A 438 -29.01 -16.93 16.65
N VAL A 439 -28.11 -16.27 15.90
CA VAL A 439 -27.90 -16.51 14.46
C VAL A 439 -27.27 -17.88 14.21
N THR A 440 -26.38 -18.35 15.11
CA THR A 440 -25.82 -19.72 15.04
C THR A 440 -26.91 -20.77 15.17
N GLU A 441 -27.79 -20.62 16.18
CA GLU A 441 -28.94 -21.51 16.40
C GLU A 441 -29.88 -21.53 15.18
N ILE A 442 -30.22 -20.36 14.63
CA ILE A 442 -31.04 -20.26 13.41
C ILE A 442 -30.38 -21.00 12.25
N PHE A 443 -29.10 -20.75 12.00
CA PHE A 443 -28.39 -21.38 10.90
C PHE A 443 -28.31 -22.90 11.06
N ASP A 444 -27.98 -23.40 12.25
CA ASP A 444 -27.87 -24.82 12.52
C ASP A 444 -29.23 -25.52 12.35
N TYR A 445 -30.31 -24.91 12.83
CA TYR A 445 -31.66 -25.44 12.66
C TYR A 445 -32.08 -25.48 11.19
N LEU A 446 -31.85 -24.40 10.43
CA LEU A 446 -32.14 -24.35 9.00
C LEU A 446 -31.31 -25.37 8.21
N LYS A 447 -30.04 -25.55 8.58
CA LYS A 447 -29.15 -26.54 7.96
C LYS A 447 -29.57 -27.97 8.29
N GLU A 448 -30.04 -28.25 9.49
CA GLU A 448 -30.57 -29.57 9.86
C GLU A 448 -31.77 -29.95 8.97
N LYS A 449 -32.67 -29.00 8.69
CA LYS A 449 -33.84 -29.23 7.82
C LYS A 449 -33.51 -29.21 6.32
N HIS A 450 -32.51 -28.43 5.92
CA HIS A 450 -32.13 -28.23 4.52
C HIS A 450 -30.62 -28.46 4.31
N GLN A 451 -30.15 -29.67 4.64
CA GLN A 451 -28.72 -30.01 4.66
C GLN A 451 -28.03 -29.77 3.32
N GLU A 452 -28.71 -30.10 2.22
CA GLU A 452 -28.19 -29.85 0.88
C GLU A 452 -28.11 -28.36 0.57
N PHE A 453 -29.00 -27.51 1.06
CA PHE A 453 -28.97 -26.09 0.71
C PHE A 453 -27.82 -25.34 1.38
N PHE A 454 -27.53 -25.66 2.64
CA PHE A 454 -26.62 -24.88 3.48
C PHE A 454 -25.18 -25.43 3.51
N PRO A 455 -24.15 -24.58 3.37
CA PRO A 455 -22.76 -25.01 3.50
C PRO A 455 -22.43 -25.42 4.94
N ASN A 456 -21.27 -26.07 5.13
CA ASN A 456 -20.72 -26.26 6.47
C ASN A 456 -20.29 -24.90 7.08
N ARG A 457 -20.50 -24.71 8.40
CA ARG A 457 -19.94 -23.56 9.13
C ARG A 457 -18.65 -23.95 9.86
N VAL A 458 -17.75 -23.00 10.03
CA VAL A 458 -16.52 -23.22 10.83
C VAL A 458 -16.90 -23.26 12.31
N LYS A 459 -16.54 -24.34 13.01
CA LYS A 459 -16.67 -24.46 14.46
C LYS A 459 -15.40 -23.86 15.10
N VAL A 460 -15.52 -22.68 15.69
CA VAL A 460 -14.37 -22.04 16.37
C VAL A 460 -14.19 -22.68 17.75
N SER A 461 -13.10 -23.43 17.95
CA SER A 461 -12.62 -23.91 19.25
C SER A 461 -12.20 -22.75 20.17
N SER A 462 -11.96 -23.04 21.45
CA SER A 462 -11.81 -22.07 22.55
C SER A 462 -10.65 -21.05 22.40
N ASN A 463 -10.55 -20.13 23.38
CA ASN A 463 -10.03 -18.75 23.30
C ASN A 463 -8.64 -18.48 22.68
N ASN A 464 -7.76 -19.47 22.47
CA ASN A 464 -6.42 -19.26 21.93
C ASN A 464 -6.33 -19.37 20.38
N ASP A 465 -7.33 -19.94 19.70
CA ASP A 465 -7.35 -20.14 18.24
C ASP A 465 -8.05 -19.03 17.43
N LYS A 466 -8.61 -18.03 18.10
CA LYS A 466 -9.55 -17.06 17.49
C LYS A 466 -8.95 -16.21 16.36
N ASN A 467 -7.67 -15.85 16.42
CA ASN A 467 -7.04 -15.03 15.39
C ASN A 467 -6.52 -15.87 14.21
N ARG A 468 -6.00 -17.08 14.50
CA ARG A 468 -5.44 -18.01 13.52
C ARG A 468 -6.51 -18.52 12.55
N ASN A 469 -7.66 -18.91 13.08
CA ASN A 469 -8.80 -19.42 12.29
C ASN A 469 -9.42 -18.35 11.36
N SER A 470 -9.28 -17.05 11.65
CA SER A 470 -9.88 -16.00 10.81
C SER A 470 -9.07 -15.67 9.56
N GLU A 471 -7.73 -15.74 9.66
CA GLU A 471 -6.85 -15.52 8.53
C GLU A 471 -6.83 -16.73 7.60
N GLU A 472 -6.77 -17.93 8.16
CA GLU A 472 -6.86 -19.20 7.43
C GLU A 472 -8.18 -19.27 6.65
N TYR A 473 -9.32 -18.97 7.30
CA TYR A 473 -10.60 -18.89 6.59
C TYR A 473 -10.61 -17.87 5.45
N ARG A 474 -10.08 -16.65 5.67
CA ARG A 474 -10.03 -15.63 4.60
C ARG A 474 -9.19 -16.09 3.42
N LEU A 475 -8.15 -16.86 3.71
CA LEU A 475 -7.27 -17.44 2.71
C LEU A 475 -7.98 -18.54 1.93
N ILE A 476 -8.62 -19.50 2.61
CA ILE A 476 -9.44 -20.56 1.98
C ILE A 476 -10.54 -19.95 1.12
N LEU A 477 -11.35 -19.03 1.66
CA LEU A 477 -12.41 -18.35 0.92
C LEU A 477 -11.86 -17.62 -0.31
N GLY A 478 -10.72 -16.95 -0.18
CA GLY A 478 -10.06 -16.25 -1.28
C GLY A 478 -9.60 -17.19 -2.39
N TYR A 479 -9.08 -18.37 -2.05
CA TYR A 479 -8.70 -19.40 -3.03
C TYR A 479 -9.91 -20.09 -3.67
N ASN A 480 -10.97 -20.33 -2.90
CA ASN A 480 -12.23 -20.87 -3.42
C ASN A 480 -12.88 -19.93 -4.44
N LEU A 481 -12.91 -18.62 -4.13
CA LEU A 481 -13.33 -17.58 -5.08
C LEU A 481 -12.45 -17.57 -6.32
N LYS A 482 -11.11 -17.62 -6.14
CA LYS A 482 -10.15 -17.65 -7.24
C LYS A 482 -10.39 -18.84 -8.16
N LEU A 483 -10.53 -20.05 -7.62
CA LEU A 483 -10.83 -21.26 -8.39
C LEU A 483 -12.15 -21.15 -9.13
N TYR A 484 -13.20 -20.67 -8.46
CA TYR A 484 -14.51 -20.48 -9.08
C TYR A 484 -14.44 -19.51 -10.27
N ILE A 485 -13.82 -18.34 -10.09
CA ILE A 485 -13.67 -17.32 -11.13
C ILE A 485 -12.84 -17.88 -12.29
N MET A 486 -11.72 -18.54 -12.01
CA MET A 486 -10.86 -19.10 -13.05
C MET A 486 -11.58 -20.18 -13.89
N LYS A 487 -12.51 -20.93 -13.28
CA LYS A 487 -13.34 -21.94 -13.97
C LYS A 487 -14.48 -21.34 -14.79
N THR A 488 -14.91 -20.12 -14.51
CA THR A 488 -16.14 -19.54 -15.06
C THR A 488 -15.88 -18.41 -16.04
N ILE A 489 -14.82 -17.62 -15.85
CA ILE A 489 -14.49 -16.48 -16.68
C ILE A 489 -14.31 -16.87 -18.16
N TYR A 490 -14.87 -16.07 -19.06
CA TYR A 490 -15.00 -16.32 -20.50
C TYR A 490 -15.55 -17.72 -20.81
N ASN A 491 -16.64 -18.09 -20.12
CA ASN A 491 -17.29 -19.39 -20.25
C ASN A 491 -16.32 -20.57 -20.05
N GLY A 492 -15.39 -20.43 -19.09
CA GLY A 492 -14.44 -21.48 -18.76
C GLY A 492 -13.29 -21.66 -19.76
N ARG A 493 -12.91 -20.61 -20.49
CA ARG A 493 -11.79 -20.62 -21.46
C ARG A 493 -10.50 -21.27 -20.93
N TYR A 494 -10.23 -21.12 -19.64
CA TYR A 494 -9.03 -21.61 -18.98
C TYR A 494 -9.18 -23.03 -18.40
N PHE A 495 -10.36 -23.64 -18.53
CA PHE A 495 -10.65 -24.98 -18.06
C PHE A 495 -10.72 -25.95 -19.24
N LYS A 496 -9.82 -26.93 -19.29
CA LYS A 496 -9.75 -27.95 -20.36
C LYS A 496 -9.53 -29.32 -19.74
N ASN A 497 -10.05 -30.40 -20.32
CA ASN A 497 -9.78 -31.77 -19.86
C ASN A 497 -9.94 -31.97 -18.32
N GLY A 498 -10.89 -31.28 -17.70
CA GLY A 498 -11.14 -31.38 -16.26
C GLY A 498 -10.18 -30.62 -15.34
N GLY A 499 -9.25 -29.81 -15.88
CA GLY A 499 -8.30 -28.99 -15.12
C GLY A 499 -8.26 -27.54 -15.58
N LEU A 500 -7.78 -26.66 -14.70
CA LEU A 500 -7.52 -25.25 -15.01
C LEU A 500 -6.08 -25.06 -15.48
N TYR A 501 -5.84 -24.26 -16.53
CA TYR A 501 -4.51 -24.07 -17.14
C TYR A 501 -4.13 -22.61 -17.41
N CYS A 502 -2.83 -22.31 -17.34
CA CYS A 502 -2.20 -21.14 -17.93
C CYS A 502 -2.12 -21.30 -19.46
N PRO A 503 -2.75 -20.41 -20.24
CA PRO A 503 -2.80 -20.54 -21.70
C PRO A 503 -1.42 -20.41 -22.36
N GLU A 504 -0.55 -19.54 -21.83
CA GLU A 504 0.79 -19.32 -22.39
C GLU A 504 1.72 -20.52 -22.11
N CYS A 505 1.62 -21.14 -20.93
CA CYS A 505 2.35 -22.39 -20.67
C CYS A 505 1.96 -23.49 -21.66
N LEU A 506 0.66 -23.62 -21.98
CA LEU A 506 0.18 -24.61 -22.95
C LEU A 506 0.69 -24.33 -24.36
N LYS A 507 0.71 -23.06 -24.79
CA LYS A 507 1.26 -22.67 -26.09
C LYS A 507 2.74 -22.99 -26.23
N GLU A 508 3.49 -22.89 -25.13
CA GLU A 508 4.92 -23.17 -25.08
C GLU A 508 5.25 -24.64 -24.84
N GLY A 509 4.25 -25.49 -24.61
CA GLY A 509 4.45 -26.92 -24.38
C GLY A 509 4.99 -27.29 -23.00
N PHE A 510 4.91 -26.38 -22.01
CA PHE A 510 5.19 -26.74 -20.61
C PHE A 510 4.09 -27.66 -20.08
N LEU A 511 4.39 -28.52 -19.10
CA LEU A 511 3.47 -29.51 -18.54
C LEU A 511 3.29 -29.33 -17.02
N LEU A 512 4.38 -29.34 -16.25
CA LEU A 512 4.40 -29.26 -14.78
C LEU A 512 3.84 -27.93 -14.27
N ASN A 513 4.06 -26.85 -15.00
CA ASN A 513 3.69 -25.49 -14.58
C ASN A 513 2.39 -24.98 -15.18
N THR A 514 1.61 -25.86 -15.79
CA THR A 514 0.44 -25.42 -16.54
C THR A 514 -0.79 -25.25 -15.69
N ASN A 515 -0.96 -26.01 -14.60
CA ASN A 515 -2.30 -26.26 -14.07
C ASN A 515 -2.51 -25.90 -12.57
N GLU A 516 -3.73 -26.19 -12.09
CA GLU A 516 -4.20 -25.90 -10.73
C GLU A 516 -3.43 -26.58 -9.59
N ILE A 517 -2.57 -27.58 -9.86
CA ILE A 517 -1.66 -28.17 -8.86
C ILE A 517 -0.79 -27.06 -8.23
N ARG A 518 -0.39 -26.07 -9.04
CA ARG A 518 0.36 -24.90 -8.57
C ARG A 518 -0.52 -23.67 -8.43
N LEU A 519 -1.66 -23.78 -7.74
CA LEU A 519 -2.68 -22.72 -7.61
C LEU A 519 -2.13 -21.35 -7.17
N LYS A 520 -1.17 -21.32 -6.26
CA LYS A 520 -0.53 -20.07 -5.80
C LYS A 520 0.24 -19.37 -6.92
N SER A 521 0.66 -20.13 -7.93
CA SER A 521 1.37 -19.65 -9.11
C SER A 521 0.47 -19.17 -10.23
N LEU A 522 -0.83 -19.42 -10.21
CA LEU A 522 -1.78 -18.83 -11.17
C LEU A 522 -2.25 -17.47 -10.66
N GLU A 523 -2.28 -16.43 -11.49
CA GLU A 523 -2.67 -15.07 -11.11
C GLU A 523 -3.61 -14.46 -12.16
N PHE A 524 -4.44 -13.52 -11.70
CA PHE A 524 -5.25 -12.69 -12.59
C PHE A 524 -4.39 -11.52 -13.06
N HIS A 525 -4.13 -11.45 -14.35
CA HIS A 525 -3.41 -10.37 -15.00
C HIS A 525 -4.40 -9.37 -15.59
N HIS A 526 -4.12 -8.08 -15.41
CA HIS A 526 -4.87 -6.98 -16.01
C HIS A 526 -3.87 -6.11 -16.76
N SER A 527 -4.28 -5.59 -17.92
CA SER A 527 -3.49 -4.64 -18.72
C SER A 527 -2.99 -3.38 -17.98
N THR A 528 -3.51 -3.10 -16.78
CA THR A 528 -3.12 -1.96 -15.94
C THR A 528 -2.70 -2.46 -14.57
N GLU A 529 -1.44 -2.21 -14.21
CA GLU A 529 -0.80 -2.67 -12.96
C GLU A 529 -1.57 -2.25 -11.69
N GLU A 530 -2.24 -1.08 -11.71
CA GLU A 530 -3.05 -0.61 -10.58
C GLU A 530 -4.24 -1.54 -10.27
N LYS A 531 -4.88 -2.08 -11.32
CA LYS A 531 -6.06 -2.94 -11.18
C LYS A 531 -5.75 -4.40 -10.89
N GLU A 532 -4.53 -4.86 -11.17
CA GLU A 532 -4.11 -6.22 -10.81
C GLU A 532 -4.22 -6.48 -9.31
N ASN A 533 -3.91 -5.46 -8.51
CA ASN A 533 -4.01 -5.53 -7.06
C ASN A 533 -5.46 -5.63 -6.55
N GLU A 534 -6.47 -5.41 -7.39
CA GLU A 534 -7.88 -5.58 -7.03
C GLU A 534 -8.31 -7.05 -6.96
N TYR A 535 -7.67 -7.92 -7.75
CA TYR A 535 -8.10 -9.33 -7.92
C TYR A 535 -7.24 -10.33 -7.15
N THR A 536 -6.45 -9.89 -6.17
CA THR A 536 -5.71 -10.80 -5.28
C THR A 536 -6.65 -11.63 -4.40
N THR A 537 -6.24 -12.84 -3.98
CA THR A 537 -7.06 -13.72 -3.12
C THR A 537 -7.56 -13.02 -1.85
N HIS A 538 -6.72 -12.17 -1.24
CA HIS A 538 -7.08 -11.38 -0.07
C HIS A 538 -8.14 -10.30 -0.38
N LYS A 539 -8.05 -9.67 -1.55
CA LYS A 539 -9.02 -8.65 -1.95
C LYS A 539 -10.34 -9.27 -2.37
N LEU A 540 -10.30 -10.38 -3.09
CA LEU A 540 -11.49 -11.16 -3.44
C LEU A 540 -12.26 -11.59 -2.18
N SER A 541 -11.58 -12.16 -1.18
CA SER A 541 -12.25 -12.55 0.07
C SER A 541 -12.83 -11.34 0.82
N ARG A 542 -12.15 -10.19 0.79
CA ARG A 542 -12.64 -8.95 1.39
C ARG A 542 -13.83 -8.34 0.63
N MET A 543 -13.79 -8.31 -0.70
CA MET A 543 -14.90 -7.86 -1.55
C MET A 543 -16.13 -8.71 -1.27
N TYR A 544 -15.96 -10.03 -1.26
CA TYR A 544 -17.02 -10.98 -0.94
C TYR A 544 -17.60 -10.76 0.46
N GLN A 545 -16.75 -10.56 1.47
CA GLN A 545 -17.21 -10.28 2.83
C GLN A 545 -18.01 -8.97 2.94
N ASN A 546 -17.63 -7.94 2.19
CA ASN A 546 -18.29 -6.62 2.24
C ASN A 546 -19.61 -6.56 1.47
N GLN A 547 -19.75 -7.33 0.39
CA GLN A 547 -20.91 -7.32 -0.51
C GLN A 547 -21.78 -8.57 -0.42
N SER A 548 -21.63 -9.36 0.65
CA SER A 548 -22.23 -10.69 0.77
C SER A 548 -23.77 -10.78 0.75
N SER A 549 -24.49 -9.65 0.81
CA SER A 549 -25.94 -9.61 0.60
C SER A 549 -26.34 -9.56 -0.88
N ASN A 550 -25.41 -9.26 -1.80
CA ASN A 550 -25.71 -9.23 -3.24
C ASN A 550 -25.79 -10.67 -3.80
N GLN A 551 -26.98 -11.04 -4.29
CA GLN A 551 -27.25 -12.36 -4.86
C GLN A 551 -26.52 -12.59 -6.19
N GLN A 552 -26.23 -11.52 -6.95
CA GLN A 552 -25.56 -11.57 -8.25
C GLN A 552 -24.06 -11.26 -8.15
N LEU A 553 -23.51 -11.22 -6.93
CA LEU A 553 -22.13 -10.76 -6.70
C LEU A 553 -21.09 -11.51 -7.54
N LEU A 554 -21.23 -12.84 -7.66
CA LEU A 554 -20.28 -13.66 -8.38
C LEU A 554 -20.39 -13.43 -9.89
N GLU A 555 -21.62 -13.35 -10.41
CA GLU A 555 -21.91 -13.07 -11.81
C GLU A 555 -21.47 -11.65 -12.22
N GLU A 556 -21.75 -10.64 -11.38
CA GLU A 556 -21.27 -9.27 -11.57
C GLU A 556 -19.74 -9.18 -11.56
N LEU A 557 -19.08 -9.91 -10.65
CA LEU A 557 -17.63 -9.94 -10.56
C LEU A 557 -17.01 -10.56 -11.82
N ILE A 558 -17.54 -11.68 -12.30
CA ILE A 558 -17.09 -12.33 -13.54
C ILE A 558 -17.28 -11.37 -14.72
N LYS A 559 -18.49 -10.83 -14.91
CA LYS A 559 -18.78 -9.86 -15.99
C LYS A 559 -17.85 -8.66 -15.95
N ARG A 560 -17.58 -8.13 -14.74
CA ARG A 560 -16.62 -7.03 -14.57
C ARG A 560 -15.22 -7.43 -15.02
N MET A 561 -14.73 -8.59 -14.60
CA MET A 561 -13.40 -9.08 -14.99
C MET A 561 -13.29 -9.35 -16.49
N GLU A 562 -14.36 -9.86 -17.11
CA GLU A 562 -14.45 -10.06 -18.57
C GLU A 562 -14.42 -8.73 -19.32
N ASN A 563 -15.22 -7.76 -18.88
CA ASN A 563 -15.25 -6.42 -19.46
C ASN A 563 -13.92 -5.67 -19.30
N GLU A 564 -13.19 -5.95 -18.22
CA GLU A 564 -11.86 -5.40 -17.96
C GLU A 564 -10.74 -6.15 -18.71
N GLY A 565 -11.04 -7.24 -19.41
CA GLY A 565 -10.06 -8.02 -20.16
C GLY A 565 -9.07 -8.76 -19.26
N VAL A 566 -9.47 -9.10 -18.03
CA VAL A 566 -8.62 -9.83 -17.08
C VAL A 566 -8.36 -11.24 -17.61
N ILE A 567 -7.11 -11.70 -17.60
CA ILE A 567 -6.72 -13.04 -18.04
C ILE A 567 -6.03 -13.83 -16.93
N VAL A 568 -5.95 -15.14 -17.08
CA VAL A 568 -5.25 -16.02 -16.13
C VAL A 568 -3.87 -16.35 -16.68
N LEU A 569 -2.82 -16.08 -15.91
CA LEU A 569 -1.43 -16.40 -16.26
C LEU A 569 -0.73 -17.05 -15.08
N CYS A 570 0.30 -17.86 -15.34
CA CYS A 570 1.20 -18.26 -14.26
C CYS A 570 2.13 -17.08 -13.87
N ARG A 571 2.72 -17.12 -12.67
CA ARG A 571 3.61 -16.06 -12.18
C ARG A 571 4.81 -15.81 -13.08
N ASN A 572 5.35 -16.85 -13.69
CA ASN A 572 6.43 -16.69 -14.66
C ASN A 572 6.00 -15.79 -15.83
N HIS A 573 4.91 -16.12 -16.54
CA HIS A 573 4.36 -15.30 -17.62
C HIS A 573 3.93 -13.92 -17.15
N HIS A 574 3.23 -13.84 -16.03
CA HIS A 574 2.77 -12.58 -15.45
C HIS A 574 3.94 -11.61 -15.21
N HIS A 575 5.04 -12.10 -14.63
CA HIS A 575 6.20 -11.27 -14.35
C HIS A 575 7.01 -10.88 -15.61
N ILE A 576 7.00 -11.70 -16.66
CA ILE A 576 7.60 -11.35 -17.94
C ILE A 576 6.86 -10.21 -18.62
N LEU A 577 5.51 -10.20 -18.58
CA LEU A 577 4.73 -9.11 -19.15
C LEU A 577 5.05 -7.76 -18.51
N HIS A 578 5.28 -7.73 -17.19
CA HIS A 578 5.68 -6.52 -16.47
C HIS A 578 7.14 -6.10 -16.69
N SER A 579 7.96 -6.98 -17.28
CA SER A 579 9.40 -6.76 -17.47
C SER A 579 9.72 -6.06 -18.79
N LYS A 580 9.09 -4.91 -19.08
CA LYS A 580 9.22 -4.21 -20.38
C LYS A 580 10.64 -3.99 -20.88
N TYR A 581 11.58 -3.64 -19.99
CA TYR A 581 12.98 -3.41 -20.38
C TYR A 581 13.73 -4.70 -20.70
N PHE A 582 13.34 -5.82 -20.09
CA PHE A 582 13.85 -7.13 -20.52
C PHE A 582 13.38 -7.41 -21.96
N SER A 583 12.10 -7.23 -22.26
CA SER A 583 11.55 -7.44 -23.61
C SER A 583 12.18 -6.50 -24.66
N TYR A 584 12.35 -5.22 -24.33
CA TYR A 584 13.00 -4.25 -25.21
C TYR A 584 14.44 -4.62 -25.53
N PHE A 585 15.21 -5.00 -24.50
CA PHE A 585 16.64 -5.26 -24.62
C PHE A 585 17.02 -6.75 -24.59
N ASN A 586 16.06 -7.65 -24.87
CA ASN A 586 16.25 -9.12 -24.84
C ASN A 586 17.45 -9.55 -25.69
N LYS A 587 17.59 -8.99 -26.90
CA LYS A 587 18.71 -9.25 -27.80
C LYS A 587 20.07 -9.02 -27.12
N LEU A 588 20.23 -7.90 -26.43
CA LEU A 588 21.44 -7.55 -25.70
C LEU A 588 21.59 -8.41 -24.43
N ILE A 589 20.55 -8.49 -23.60
CA ILE A 589 20.56 -9.17 -22.30
C ILE A 589 20.88 -10.65 -22.45
N ASN A 590 20.30 -11.32 -23.46
CA ASN A 590 20.51 -12.74 -23.72
C ASN A 590 21.51 -13.01 -24.85
N TRP A 591 22.07 -11.95 -25.44
CA TRP A 591 23.00 -12.05 -26.56
C TRP A 591 22.44 -12.87 -27.74
N LYS A 592 21.16 -12.66 -28.06
CA LYS A 592 20.37 -13.49 -28.99
C LYS A 592 20.62 -13.08 -30.45
N ASN A 593 20.84 -14.05 -31.33
CA ASN A 593 21.01 -13.85 -32.79
C ASN A 593 22.09 -12.81 -33.14
N ILE A 594 23.24 -12.88 -32.48
CA ILE A 594 24.40 -12.04 -32.79
C ILE A 594 25.17 -12.71 -33.96
N PRO A 595 25.49 -11.99 -35.05
CA PRO A 595 26.24 -12.55 -36.17
C PRO A 595 27.51 -13.28 -35.72
N THR A 596 27.82 -14.39 -36.39
CA THR A 596 28.95 -15.29 -36.05
C THR A 596 30.30 -14.59 -36.08
N LYS A 597 30.45 -13.53 -36.88
CA LYS A 597 31.65 -12.68 -36.94
C LYS A 597 31.96 -11.93 -35.63
N PHE A 598 30.98 -11.78 -34.74
CA PHE A 598 31.18 -11.14 -33.44
C PHE A 598 31.36 -12.18 -32.33
N PRO A 599 31.88 -11.79 -31.14
CA PRO A 599 31.98 -12.70 -30.01
C PRO A 599 30.61 -13.30 -29.63
N GLN A 600 30.55 -14.62 -29.44
CA GLN A 600 29.30 -15.34 -29.22
C GLN A 600 28.80 -15.32 -27.76
N HIS A 601 29.58 -14.73 -26.85
CA HIS A 601 29.20 -14.55 -25.45
C HIS A 601 29.45 -13.12 -25.00
N ILE A 602 28.42 -12.44 -24.49
CA ILE A 602 28.55 -11.06 -23.98
C ILE A 602 29.63 -10.92 -22.91
N PHE A 603 29.78 -11.92 -22.03
CA PHE A 603 30.76 -11.91 -20.94
C PHE A 603 32.21 -12.17 -21.38
N SER A 604 32.44 -12.43 -22.67
CA SER A 604 33.79 -12.45 -23.26
C SER A 604 34.29 -11.05 -23.65
N LEU A 605 33.39 -10.05 -23.67
CA LEU A 605 33.72 -8.68 -24.00
C LEU A 605 34.33 -7.95 -22.78
N PRO A 606 35.18 -6.94 -23.01
CA PRO A 606 35.62 -6.03 -21.95
C PRO A 606 34.42 -5.37 -21.23
N PRO A 607 34.46 -5.19 -19.89
CA PRO A 607 33.37 -4.57 -19.13
C PRO A 607 32.95 -3.21 -19.67
N GLU A 608 33.91 -2.39 -20.09
CA GLU A 608 33.68 -1.07 -20.66
C GLU A 608 32.90 -1.15 -21.98
N LEU A 609 33.19 -2.15 -22.81
CA LEU A 609 32.48 -2.36 -24.08
C LEU A 609 31.03 -2.77 -23.81
N ILE A 610 30.77 -3.69 -22.87
CA ILE A 610 29.40 -4.03 -22.46
C ILE A 610 28.67 -2.76 -21.97
N LEU A 611 29.36 -1.95 -21.17
CA LEU A 611 29.07 -0.56 -20.79
C LEU A 611 28.46 0.27 -21.93
N ILE A 612 29.26 0.40 -22.99
CA ILE A 612 28.98 1.18 -24.18
C ILE A 612 27.81 0.58 -24.97
N LEU A 613 27.77 -0.74 -25.15
CA LEU A 613 26.69 -1.42 -25.86
C LEU A 613 25.33 -1.20 -25.20
N ILE A 614 25.26 -1.23 -23.86
CA ILE A 614 24.04 -0.91 -23.10
C ILE A 614 23.62 0.53 -23.37
N LYS A 615 24.57 1.48 -23.28
CA LYS A 615 24.29 2.91 -23.51
C LYS A 615 23.72 3.15 -24.91
N ILE A 616 24.41 2.65 -25.93
CA ILE A 616 24.05 2.83 -27.34
C ILE A 616 22.70 2.20 -27.65
N SER A 617 22.44 1.01 -27.13
CA SER A 617 21.15 0.34 -27.29
C SER A 617 20.00 1.21 -26.77
N ILE A 618 20.16 1.80 -25.58
CA ILE A 618 19.12 2.66 -24.96
C ILE A 618 18.96 3.98 -25.71
N GLU A 619 20.05 4.58 -26.17
CA GLU A 619 20.04 5.89 -26.83
C GLU A 619 19.50 5.85 -28.26
N ASN A 620 19.54 4.68 -28.90
CA ASN A 620 19.08 4.52 -30.28
C ASN A 620 17.71 3.82 -30.38
N PHE A 621 17.24 3.15 -29.32
CA PHE A 621 15.93 2.50 -29.35
C PHE A 621 14.77 3.49 -29.30
N SER A 622 13.79 3.37 -30.20
CA SER A 622 12.68 4.33 -30.37
C SER A 622 11.94 4.64 -29.07
N ASN A 623 11.71 3.63 -28.22
CA ASN A 623 10.92 3.78 -26.99
C ASN A 623 11.74 4.36 -25.83
N THR A 624 13.07 4.48 -25.96
CA THR A 624 13.95 4.98 -24.88
C THR A 624 14.88 6.12 -25.29
N LYS A 625 15.01 6.42 -26.59
CA LYS A 625 15.91 7.47 -27.10
C LYS A 625 15.56 8.87 -26.58
N ASN A 626 14.27 9.15 -26.41
CA ASN A 626 13.76 10.45 -25.97
C ASN A 626 13.49 10.49 -24.45
N GLU A 627 13.82 9.42 -23.73
CA GLU A 627 13.63 9.37 -22.28
C GLU A 627 14.58 10.32 -21.54
N SER A 628 14.15 10.75 -20.35
CA SER A 628 14.97 11.62 -19.49
C SER A 628 16.30 10.94 -19.12
N TYR A 629 17.32 11.75 -18.80
CA TYR A 629 18.61 11.24 -18.32
C TYR A 629 18.46 10.29 -17.11
N HIS A 630 17.58 10.62 -16.16
CA HIS A 630 17.31 9.80 -15.00
C HIS A 630 16.63 8.47 -15.37
N THR A 631 15.67 8.49 -16.30
CA THR A 631 15.04 7.28 -16.82
C THR A 631 16.08 6.40 -17.52
N LYS A 632 16.95 6.97 -18.36
CA LYS A 632 18.01 6.22 -19.04
C LYS A 632 18.98 5.57 -18.06
N ILE A 633 19.37 6.25 -16.97
CA ILE A 633 20.16 5.63 -15.88
C ILE A 633 19.42 4.45 -15.27
N TYR A 634 18.14 4.61 -14.97
CA TYR A 634 17.33 3.53 -14.40
C TYR A 634 17.28 2.30 -15.33
N ILE A 635 17.12 2.52 -16.63
CA ILE A 635 17.14 1.47 -17.65
C ILE A 635 18.51 0.79 -17.69
N ARG A 636 19.61 1.55 -17.72
CA ARG A 636 20.98 1.01 -17.69
C ARG A 636 21.17 0.09 -16.48
N ASN A 637 20.82 0.56 -15.29
CA ASN A 637 20.93 -0.22 -14.05
C ASN A 637 20.06 -1.48 -14.09
N THR A 638 18.89 -1.40 -14.70
CA THR A 638 17.99 -2.56 -14.88
C THR A 638 18.60 -3.62 -15.80
N ILE A 639 19.22 -3.22 -16.90
CA ILE A 639 19.93 -4.14 -17.82
C ILE A 639 21.15 -4.75 -17.14
N VAL A 640 21.97 -3.95 -16.45
CA VAL A 640 23.11 -4.42 -15.65
C VAL A 640 22.67 -5.47 -14.63
N ARG A 641 21.56 -5.23 -13.93
CA ARG A 641 20.98 -6.22 -13.00
C ARG A 641 20.66 -7.53 -13.70
N TYR A 642 20.01 -7.51 -14.86
CA TYR A 642 19.72 -8.73 -15.60
C TYR A 642 20.99 -9.46 -16.00
N LEU A 643 22.01 -8.75 -16.51
CA LEU A 643 23.28 -9.37 -16.88
C LEU A 643 24.01 -10.02 -15.71
N LYS A 644 24.11 -9.34 -14.54
CA LYS A 644 24.71 -9.92 -13.33
C LYS A 644 23.96 -11.17 -12.88
N LYS A 645 22.62 -11.11 -12.86
CA LYS A 645 21.76 -12.23 -12.46
C LYS A 645 21.90 -13.41 -13.43
N ARG A 646 21.88 -13.15 -14.74
CA ARG A 646 22.08 -14.15 -15.79
C ARG A 646 23.42 -14.85 -15.63
N TYR A 647 24.50 -14.07 -15.45
CA TYR A 647 25.84 -14.58 -15.25
C TYR A 647 25.90 -15.56 -14.07
N LEU A 648 25.41 -15.16 -12.88
CA LEU A 648 25.45 -16.02 -11.70
C LEU A 648 24.60 -17.30 -11.87
N ILE A 649 23.42 -17.19 -12.48
CA ILE A 649 22.55 -18.36 -12.70
C ILE A 649 23.18 -19.30 -13.73
N GLU A 650 23.68 -18.80 -14.86
CA GLU A 650 24.30 -19.62 -15.91
C GLU A 650 25.53 -20.37 -15.41
N GLN A 651 26.36 -19.75 -14.56
CA GLN A 651 27.57 -20.37 -14.02
C GLN A 651 27.28 -21.55 -13.08
N TYR A 652 26.12 -21.56 -12.41
CA TYR A 652 25.83 -22.52 -11.36
C TYR A 652 24.70 -23.50 -11.70
N TYR A 653 23.59 -23.00 -12.26
CA TYR A 653 22.38 -23.79 -12.55
C TYR A 653 22.20 -24.12 -14.03
N GLY A 654 23.00 -23.54 -14.92
CA GLY A 654 22.85 -23.69 -16.36
C GLY A 654 21.73 -22.81 -16.95
N LYS A 655 21.09 -23.31 -18.01
CA LYS A 655 20.20 -22.50 -18.89
C LYS A 655 18.70 -22.68 -18.65
N VAL A 656 18.29 -23.56 -17.74
CA VAL A 656 16.88 -23.83 -17.43
C VAL A 656 16.68 -23.84 -15.92
N CYS A 657 15.44 -23.71 -15.46
CA CYS A 657 15.14 -23.84 -14.03
C CYS A 657 15.47 -25.25 -13.53
N HIS A 658 16.48 -25.37 -12.67
CA HIS A 658 16.96 -26.67 -12.19
C HIS A 658 15.90 -27.48 -11.41
N SER A 659 14.89 -26.84 -10.81
CA SER A 659 13.82 -27.56 -10.08
C SER A 659 12.73 -28.15 -10.98
N CYS A 660 12.32 -27.47 -12.06
CA CYS A 660 11.25 -27.98 -12.94
C CYS A 660 11.73 -28.42 -14.33
N GLY A 661 12.89 -27.97 -14.79
CA GLY A 661 13.41 -28.26 -16.13
C GLY A 661 12.70 -27.52 -17.27
N GLU A 662 11.60 -26.81 -17.03
CA GLU A 662 10.75 -26.27 -18.12
C GLU A 662 11.14 -24.86 -18.56
N PHE A 663 11.34 -23.92 -17.64
CA PHE A 663 11.50 -22.51 -18.01
C PHE A 663 12.94 -22.19 -18.40
N PRO A 664 13.22 -21.82 -19.67
CA PRO A 664 14.55 -21.42 -20.11
C PRO A 664 14.91 -20.04 -19.57
N LEU A 665 16.11 -19.91 -19.03
CA LEU A 665 16.64 -18.67 -18.49
C LEU A 665 16.65 -17.55 -19.54
N SER A 666 16.96 -17.88 -20.80
CA SER A 666 17.00 -16.92 -21.90
C SER A 666 15.70 -16.16 -22.09
N ASP A 667 14.56 -16.81 -21.91
CA ASP A 667 13.26 -16.17 -22.17
C ASP A 667 12.57 -15.76 -20.87
N TYR A 668 12.99 -16.32 -19.73
CA TYR A 668 12.36 -16.14 -18.43
C TYR A 668 13.21 -15.51 -17.33
N LEU A 669 14.41 -15.01 -17.63
CA LEU A 669 15.35 -14.46 -16.65
C LEU A 669 14.71 -13.53 -15.58
N PRO A 670 13.80 -12.58 -15.90
CA PRO A 670 13.14 -11.79 -14.88
C PRO A 670 12.41 -12.64 -13.84
N SER A 671 11.81 -13.74 -14.25
CA SER A 671 10.96 -14.62 -13.43
C SER A 671 11.72 -15.63 -12.58
N PHE A 672 13.06 -15.58 -12.52
CA PHE A 672 13.85 -16.37 -11.58
C PHE A 672 14.02 -15.63 -10.25
N ASP A 673 13.61 -16.17 -9.12
CA ASP A 673 13.79 -15.56 -7.81
C ASP A 673 14.73 -16.40 -6.94
N PHE A 674 15.40 -15.75 -6.00
CA PHE A 674 16.27 -16.42 -5.04
C PHE A 674 15.43 -16.92 -3.85
N HIS A 675 15.33 -18.24 -3.72
CA HIS A 675 14.63 -18.92 -2.65
C HIS A 675 15.57 -19.23 -1.48
N HIS A 676 15.22 -18.85 -0.25
CA HIS A 676 16.00 -19.19 0.94
C HIS A 676 15.64 -20.57 1.48
N TYR A 677 16.63 -21.45 1.67
CA TYR A 677 16.44 -22.83 2.14
C TYR A 677 15.93 -22.91 3.60
N SER A 678 16.20 -21.90 4.43
CA SER A 678 15.69 -21.88 5.81
C SER A 678 15.04 -20.55 6.20
N GLY A 679 13.79 -20.63 6.65
CA GLY A 679 13.04 -19.49 7.19
C GLY A 679 13.60 -18.93 8.51
N LYS A 680 14.58 -19.58 9.15
CA LYS A 680 15.14 -19.17 10.44
C LYS A 680 15.96 -17.87 10.31
N LYS A 681 15.76 -16.96 11.26
CA LYS A 681 16.42 -15.65 11.34
C LYS A 681 17.89 -15.87 11.71
N PHE A 682 18.82 -15.59 10.80
CA PHE A 682 20.24 -15.46 11.16
C PHE A 682 20.43 -14.08 11.78
N GLN A 683 20.70 -14.02 13.10
CA GLN A 683 20.80 -12.79 13.89
C GLN A 683 22.25 -12.36 14.22
N ASN A 684 23.28 -13.06 13.75
CA ASN A 684 24.62 -12.95 14.34
C ASN A 684 25.69 -12.28 13.45
N ASN A 685 25.33 -11.41 12.50
CA ASN A 685 26.31 -10.57 11.80
C ASN A 685 26.01 -9.07 12.03
N PRO A 686 26.87 -8.32 12.77
CA PRO A 686 26.66 -6.89 13.05
C PRO A 686 26.71 -5.99 11.79
N TYR A 687 27.15 -6.51 10.64
CA TYR A 687 27.20 -5.77 9.37
C TYR A 687 26.00 -6.03 8.44
N LEU A 688 25.09 -6.96 8.75
CA LEU A 688 23.89 -7.28 7.96
C LEU A 688 22.64 -7.37 8.85
N HIS A 689 22.14 -6.21 9.30
CA HIS A 689 21.03 -6.11 10.27
C HIS A 689 19.62 -6.48 9.76
N SER A 690 19.48 -7.11 8.60
CA SER A 690 18.20 -7.66 8.15
C SER A 690 18.44 -8.66 7.04
N LYS A 691 17.71 -9.79 7.01
CA LYS A 691 17.54 -10.58 5.77
C LYS A 691 17.45 -9.61 4.60
N ILE A 692 18.26 -9.80 3.56
CA ILE A 692 17.99 -9.08 2.31
C ILE A 692 16.69 -9.70 1.80
N LYS A 693 15.55 -9.09 2.15
CA LYS A 693 14.22 -9.60 1.80
C LYS A 693 14.04 -9.75 0.29
N ASN A 694 14.94 -9.22 -0.51
CA ASN A 694 14.87 -9.27 -1.94
C ASN A 694 16.29 -9.28 -2.56
N ALA A 695 16.77 -10.46 -2.95
CA ALA A 695 18.05 -10.62 -3.67
C ALA A 695 18.17 -9.69 -4.89
N SER A 696 17.05 -9.23 -5.47
CA SER A 696 17.08 -8.22 -6.54
C SER A 696 17.73 -6.89 -6.13
N GLN A 697 17.80 -6.57 -4.83
CA GLN A 697 18.47 -5.38 -4.29
C GLN A 697 19.99 -5.49 -4.32
N LEU A 698 20.55 -6.70 -4.18
CA LEU A 698 22.00 -6.95 -4.29
C LEU A 698 22.53 -6.52 -5.65
N PHE A 699 21.73 -6.72 -6.69
CA PHE A 699 22.08 -6.34 -8.05
C PHE A 699 21.94 -4.84 -8.35
N ILE A 700 21.29 -4.07 -7.48
CA ILE A 700 21.12 -2.60 -7.59
C ILE A 700 22.28 -1.86 -6.92
N GLN A 701 22.85 -2.43 -5.86
CA GLN A 701 24.00 -1.88 -5.15
C GLN A 701 25.28 -2.02 -5.98
N SER A 702 26.32 -1.27 -5.61
CA SER A 702 27.64 -1.27 -6.28
C SER A 702 28.42 -2.59 -6.15
N TYR A 703 27.77 -3.66 -5.69
CA TYR A 703 28.39 -4.98 -5.55
C TYR A 703 28.75 -5.59 -6.90
N THR A 704 29.93 -6.19 -6.93
CA THR A 704 30.46 -7.03 -7.99
C THR A 704 29.79 -8.41 -7.99
N CYS A 705 29.96 -9.20 -9.05
CA CYS A 705 29.38 -10.55 -9.12
C CYS A 705 29.96 -11.48 -8.04
N SER A 706 31.26 -11.36 -7.75
CA SER A 706 31.92 -12.12 -6.69
C SER A 706 31.34 -11.79 -5.30
N GLU A 707 31.14 -10.49 -4.99
CA GLU A 707 30.53 -10.08 -3.72
C GLU A 707 29.08 -10.57 -3.61
N ILE A 708 28.29 -10.44 -4.69
CA ILE A 708 26.91 -10.94 -4.70
C ILE A 708 26.88 -12.44 -4.44
N ALA A 709 27.74 -13.22 -5.09
CA ALA A 709 27.79 -14.66 -4.91
C ALA A 709 28.14 -15.07 -3.48
N GLN A 710 29.13 -14.44 -2.86
CA GLN A 710 29.49 -14.67 -1.45
C GLN A 710 28.30 -14.40 -0.52
N ILE A 711 27.55 -13.32 -0.76
CA ILE A 711 26.35 -13.02 0.04
C ILE A 711 25.27 -14.09 -0.17
N LEU A 712 25.02 -14.50 -1.42
CA LEU A 712 23.98 -15.50 -1.74
C LEU A 712 24.32 -16.89 -1.15
N GLU A 713 25.57 -17.31 -1.22
CA GLU A 713 26.02 -18.56 -0.60
C GLU A 713 25.85 -18.52 0.92
N TYR A 714 26.23 -17.41 1.55
CA TYR A 714 26.02 -17.21 2.99
C TYR A 714 24.54 -17.25 3.39
N GLU A 715 23.64 -16.72 2.55
CA GLU A 715 22.19 -16.75 2.80
C GLU A 715 21.56 -18.15 2.69
N LYS A 716 22.30 -19.16 2.21
CA LYS A 716 21.84 -20.55 2.02
C LYS A 716 20.52 -20.60 1.23
N GLY A 717 20.54 -20.12 0.00
CA GLY A 717 19.39 -20.16 -0.90
C GLY A 717 19.79 -20.49 -2.33
N GLY A 718 18.86 -20.42 -3.29
CA GLY A 718 19.12 -20.76 -4.68
C GLY A 718 18.13 -20.15 -5.68
N PHE A 719 18.52 -20.00 -6.95
CA PHE A 719 17.68 -19.37 -7.98
C PHE A 719 16.76 -20.37 -8.67
N ILE A 720 15.45 -20.12 -8.60
CA ILE A 720 14.41 -20.94 -9.25
C ILE A 720 13.36 -20.06 -9.91
N CYS A 721 12.60 -20.60 -10.87
CA CYS A 721 11.49 -19.85 -11.46
C CYS A 721 10.41 -19.53 -10.40
N ARG A 722 9.67 -18.45 -10.57
CA ARG A 722 8.63 -17.98 -9.63
C ARG A 722 7.55 -19.01 -9.35
N ASN A 723 7.24 -19.86 -10.33
CA ASN A 723 6.28 -20.93 -10.11
C ASN A 723 6.81 -21.98 -9.11
N CYS A 724 8.06 -22.45 -9.28
CA CYS A 724 8.73 -23.33 -8.31
C CYS A 724 8.95 -22.65 -6.96
N HIS A 725 9.31 -21.36 -6.97
CA HIS A 725 9.47 -20.56 -5.76
C HIS A 725 8.21 -20.56 -4.90
N ASN A 726 7.05 -20.38 -5.53
CA ASN A 726 5.76 -20.42 -4.83
C ASN A 726 5.42 -21.79 -4.24
N VAL A 727 5.82 -22.88 -4.92
CA VAL A 727 5.65 -24.25 -4.41
C VAL A 727 6.48 -24.43 -3.13
N LEU A 728 7.75 -24.04 -3.14
CA LEU A 728 8.60 -24.14 -1.96
C LEU A 728 8.25 -23.13 -0.84
N GLU A 729 7.57 -22.04 -1.18
CA GLU A 729 6.99 -21.12 -0.20
C GLU A 729 5.69 -21.63 0.46
N TYR A 730 5.19 -22.82 0.11
CA TYR A 730 4.15 -23.44 0.91
C TYR A 730 4.70 -23.64 2.34
N LYS A 731 4.30 -22.75 3.25
CA LYS A 731 4.45 -23.01 4.68
C LYS A 731 3.80 -24.37 4.94
N LEU A 732 4.39 -25.21 5.78
CA LEU A 732 3.84 -26.54 6.12
C LEU A 732 2.32 -26.48 6.37
N GLY A 733 1.83 -25.47 7.10
CA GLY A 733 0.40 -25.29 7.35
C GLY A 733 -0.48 -24.87 6.16
N PHE A 734 0.06 -24.44 5.02
CA PHE A 734 -0.74 -24.20 3.81
C PHE A 734 -1.12 -25.51 3.11
N LEU A 735 -0.26 -26.54 3.17
CA LEU A 735 -0.59 -27.85 2.59
C LEU A 735 -1.81 -28.46 3.29
N ASP A 736 -1.93 -28.27 4.60
CA ASP A 736 -3.09 -28.71 5.37
C ASP A 736 -4.37 -27.96 4.94
N LEU A 737 -4.27 -26.66 4.64
CA LEU A 737 -5.40 -25.86 4.16
C LEU A 737 -5.86 -26.24 2.74
N LEU A 738 -5.03 -26.93 1.95
CA LEU A 738 -5.42 -27.38 0.61
C LEU A 738 -6.53 -28.43 0.66
N GLU A 739 -6.67 -29.18 1.76
CA GLU A 739 -7.79 -30.10 1.97
C GLU A 739 -9.14 -29.38 2.03
N GLU A 740 -9.17 -28.17 2.56
CA GLU A 740 -10.40 -27.34 2.60
C GLU A 740 -10.67 -26.59 1.28
N ILE A 741 -9.63 -26.39 0.45
CA ILE A 741 -9.73 -25.71 -0.85
C ILE A 741 -10.11 -26.71 -1.95
N TYR A 742 -9.41 -27.85 -1.98
CA TYR A 742 -9.56 -28.90 -2.96
C TYR A 742 -10.28 -30.09 -2.34
N HIS A 743 -11.60 -30.16 -2.52
CA HIS A 743 -12.47 -31.25 -2.03
C HIS A 743 -12.24 -32.61 -2.71
N LYS A 744 -11.08 -32.85 -3.35
CA LYS A 744 -10.71 -34.07 -4.08
C LYS A 744 -9.40 -34.64 -3.53
N LYS A 745 -9.44 -35.72 -2.75
CA LYS A 745 -8.22 -36.32 -2.13
C LYS A 745 -7.07 -36.58 -3.12
N ASN A 746 -7.38 -37.02 -4.34
CA ASN A 746 -6.37 -37.33 -5.36
C ASN A 746 -5.52 -36.11 -5.76
N ILE A 747 -6.08 -34.89 -5.83
CA ILE A 747 -5.30 -33.71 -6.25
C ILE A 747 -4.31 -33.27 -5.17
N ILE A 748 -4.65 -33.51 -3.91
CA ILE A 748 -3.82 -33.13 -2.76
C ILE A 748 -2.57 -33.99 -2.72
N GLN A 749 -2.71 -35.29 -2.97
CA GLN A 749 -1.55 -36.17 -3.09
C GLN A 749 -0.63 -35.71 -4.23
N VAL A 750 -1.19 -35.39 -5.39
CA VAL A 750 -0.41 -34.86 -6.53
C VAL A 750 0.30 -33.55 -6.18
N ILE A 751 -0.32 -32.65 -5.41
CA ILE A 751 0.31 -31.42 -4.94
C ILE A 751 1.45 -31.70 -3.95
N ARG A 752 1.27 -32.66 -3.04
CA ARG A 752 2.33 -33.09 -2.11
C ARG A 752 3.51 -33.71 -2.88
N ASP A 753 3.23 -34.52 -3.89
CA ASP A 753 4.25 -35.13 -4.74
C ASP A 753 5.01 -34.07 -5.56
N ASP A 754 4.31 -33.08 -6.12
CA ASP A 754 4.94 -31.94 -6.82
C ASP A 754 5.82 -31.10 -5.89
N TYR A 755 5.36 -30.83 -4.65
CA TYR A 755 6.16 -30.16 -3.63
C TYR A 755 7.43 -30.94 -3.30
N ASN A 756 7.30 -32.23 -3.00
CA ASN A 756 8.43 -33.09 -2.66
C ASN A 756 9.43 -33.18 -3.82
N SER A 757 8.94 -33.39 -5.05
CA SER A 757 9.78 -33.43 -6.25
C SER A 757 10.52 -32.11 -6.49
N THR A 758 9.82 -30.97 -6.34
CA THR A 758 10.41 -29.63 -6.51
C THR A 758 11.46 -29.36 -5.43
N ASN A 759 11.20 -29.76 -4.18
CA ASN A 759 12.10 -29.57 -3.06
C ASN A 759 13.34 -30.46 -3.16
N GLN A 760 13.17 -31.72 -3.57
CA GLN A 760 14.29 -32.65 -3.79
C GLN A 760 15.23 -32.17 -4.90
N LYS A 761 14.69 -31.58 -5.97
CA LYS A 761 15.47 -31.03 -7.08
C LYS A 761 16.06 -29.64 -6.78
N PHE A 762 15.68 -28.98 -5.69
CA PHE A 762 16.18 -27.65 -5.36
C PHE A 762 17.64 -27.70 -4.93
N GLN A 763 18.47 -26.88 -5.59
CA GLN A 763 19.91 -26.82 -5.34
C GLN A 763 20.28 -25.47 -4.71
N ILE A 764 20.89 -25.54 -3.52
CA ILE A 764 21.46 -24.36 -2.85
C ILE A 764 22.62 -23.82 -3.69
N PHE A 765 22.74 -22.49 -3.75
CA PHE A 765 23.79 -21.77 -4.44
C PHE A 765 25.12 -21.93 -3.69
N HIS A 766 26.15 -22.38 -4.39
CA HIS A 766 27.54 -22.38 -3.93
C HIS A 766 28.37 -21.51 -4.85
N THR A 767 29.29 -20.73 -4.28
CA THR A 767 30.17 -19.85 -5.07
C THR A 767 31.14 -20.71 -5.88
N PRO A 768 31.14 -20.66 -7.23
CA PRO A 768 32.15 -21.37 -8.00
C PRO A 768 33.58 -20.90 -7.66
N PRO A 769 34.60 -21.77 -7.79
CA PRO A 769 35.98 -21.44 -7.44
C PRO A 769 36.56 -20.19 -8.14
N SER A 770 36.02 -19.81 -9.30
CA SER A 770 36.50 -18.68 -10.10
C SER A 770 35.36 -17.79 -10.65
N ILE A 771 34.63 -17.11 -9.77
CA ILE A 771 33.68 -16.07 -10.20
C ILE A 771 34.41 -14.81 -10.67
N LYS A 772 34.37 -14.55 -11.98
CA LYS A 772 34.78 -13.27 -12.57
C LYS A 772 33.77 -12.15 -12.30
N ASN A 773 34.22 -10.91 -12.49
CA ASN A 773 33.40 -9.70 -12.42
C ASN A 773 33.23 -9.07 -13.81
N PRO A 774 32.36 -9.62 -14.68
CA PRO A 774 32.28 -9.21 -16.09
C PRO A 774 31.80 -7.77 -16.31
N LEU A 775 31.35 -7.08 -15.26
CA LEU A 775 30.84 -5.72 -15.30
C LEU A 775 31.56 -4.78 -14.33
N SER A 776 32.64 -5.22 -13.66
CA SER A 776 33.43 -4.34 -12.80
C SER A 776 34.30 -3.44 -13.68
N ILE A 777 34.07 -2.13 -13.59
CA ILE A 777 34.91 -1.11 -14.21
C ILE A 777 35.76 -0.44 -13.13
N ASN A 778 37.05 -0.23 -13.42
CA ASN A 778 37.94 0.56 -12.55
C ASN A 778 37.78 2.07 -12.80
N THR A 779 37.07 2.47 -13.85
CA THR A 779 36.86 3.89 -14.22
C THR A 779 35.45 4.16 -14.73
N GLN A 780 34.94 5.37 -14.48
CA GLN A 780 33.62 5.79 -14.93
C GLN A 780 33.57 5.92 -16.46
N ILE A 781 32.60 5.28 -17.13
CA ILE A 781 32.37 5.47 -18.58
C ILE A 781 31.78 6.86 -18.81
N THR A 782 32.52 7.69 -19.53
CA THR A 782 32.11 9.04 -19.95
C THR A 782 31.70 9.03 -21.43
N GLU A 783 31.05 10.12 -21.89
CA GLU A 783 30.82 10.35 -23.33
C GLU A 783 32.10 10.34 -24.17
N THR A 784 33.25 10.54 -23.53
CA THR A 784 34.58 10.53 -24.14
C THR A 784 34.90 9.21 -24.84
N TYR A 785 34.60 8.05 -24.24
CA TYR A 785 34.93 6.75 -24.84
C TYR A 785 34.23 6.55 -26.19
N GLU A 786 32.93 6.85 -26.24
CA GLU A 786 32.13 6.73 -27.45
C GLU A 786 32.59 7.70 -28.54
N LYS A 787 32.84 8.97 -28.20
CA LYS A 787 33.36 9.96 -29.15
C LYS A 787 34.67 9.50 -29.78
N TYR A 788 35.58 8.98 -28.98
CA TYR A 788 36.88 8.51 -29.47
C TYR A 788 36.75 7.25 -30.33
N LEU A 789 35.90 6.29 -29.95
CA LEU A 789 35.65 5.10 -30.78
C LEU A 789 35.03 5.46 -32.14
N ASN A 790 34.08 6.39 -32.18
CA ASN A 790 33.51 6.88 -33.44
C ASN A 790 34.56 7.62 -34.29
N ALA A 791 35.37 8.50 -33.68
CA ALA A 791 36.43 9.18 -34.41
C ALA A 791 37.49 8.21 -34.98
N ILE A 792 37.83 7.15 -34.23
CA ILE A 792 38.70 6.07 -34.70
C ILE A 792 38.05 5.36 -35.90
N TYR A 793 36.77 5.02 -35.80
CA TYR A 793 36.02 4.37 -36.88
C TYR A 793 35.99 5.20 -38.17
N ASP A 794 35.67 6.49 -38.04
CA ASP A 794 35.53 7.42 -39.15
C ASP A 794 36.87 7.60 -39.88
N LEU A 795 37.97 7.72 -39.14
CA LEU A 795 39.31 7.79 -39.73
C LEU A 795 39.68 6.50 -40.46
N THR A 796 39.37 5.34 -39.89
CA THR A 796 39.60 4.04 -40.54
C THR A 796 38.81 3.90 -41.83
N HIS A 797 37.52 4.28 -41.85
CA HIS A 797 36.66 4.19 -43.05
C HIS A 797 37.05 5.18 -44.15
N GLN A 798 37.71 6.28 -43.77
CA GLN A 798 38.29 7.23 -44.72
C GLN A 798 39.69 6.81 -45.23
N ASN A 799 40.16 5.59 -44.90
CA ASN A 799 41.52 5.11 -45.17
C ASN A 799 42.62 6.08 -44.66
N ARG A 800 42.35 6.77 -43.54
CA ARG A 800 43.29 7.72 -42.93
C ARG A 800 44.07 7.06 -41.80
N ILE A 801 45.36 7.38 -41.72
CA ILE A 801 46.22 6.94 -40.62
C ILE A 801 45.73 7.54 -39.29
N ILE A 802 45.57 6.72 -38.25
CA ILE A 802 45.14 7.20 -36.94
C ILE A 802 46.35 7.77 -36.21
N THR A 803 46.44 9.09 -36.14
CA THR A 803 47.46 9.82 -35.37
C THR A 803 46.78 10.69 -34.31
N ILE A 804 47.55 11.16 -33.31
CA ILE A 804 47.04 12.13 -32.33
C ILE A 804 46.50 13.38 -33.02
N ALA A 805 47.16 13.83 -34.08
CA ALA A 805 46.75 14.99 -34.86
C ALA A 805 45.40 14.77 -35.55
N ASN A 806 45.23 13.62 -36.20
CA ASN A 806 44.01 13.30 -36.94
C ASN A 806 42.83 13.05 -36.00
N LEU A 807 43.05 12.40 -34.85
CA LEU A 807 42.04 12.26 -33.80
C LEU A 807 41.64 13.61 -33.23
N ALA A 808 42.61 14.49 -32.95
CA ALA A 808 42.35 15.83 -32.44
C ALA A 808 41.51 16.66 -33.42
N GLN A 809 41.80 16.57 -34.72
CA GLN A 809 41.03 17.23 -35.76
C GLN A 809 39.60 16.68 -35.86
N ASN A 810 39.43 15.35 -35.86
CA ASN A 810 38.11 14.72 -35.97
C ASN A 810 37.23 15.00 -34.74
N LEU A 811 37.84 15.03 -33.55
CA LEU A 811 37.14 15.28 -32.28
C LEU A 811 36.93 16.77 -31.95
N ASP A 812 37.40 17.68 -32.79
CA ASP A 812 37.42 19.13 -32.55
C ASP A 812 38.03 19.49 -31.19
N CYS A 813 39.23 18.97 -30.91
CA CYS A 813 39.96 19.25 -29.68
C CYS A 813 41.48 19.35 -29.89
N ASN A 814 42.20 19.77 -28.85
CA ASN A 814 43.66 19.91 -28.86
C ASN A 814 44.37 18.54 -28.75
N ARG A 815 45.55 18.42 -29.38
CA ARG A 815 46.37 17.19 -29.38
C ARG A 815 46.74 16.71 -27.97
N SER A 816 47.00 17.63 -27.04
CA SER A 816 47.28 17.33 -25.63
C SER A 816 46.11 16.64 -24.92
N THR A 817 44.88 17.03 -25.25
CA THR A 817 43.65 16.41 -24.72
C THR A 817 43.51 14.96 -25.18
N VAL A 818 43.76 14.70 -26.47
CA VAL A 818 43.77 13.33 -27.02
C VAL A 818 44.83 12.47 -26.36
N LEU A 819 46.07 12.98 -26.25
CA LEU A 819 47.16 12.27 -25.60
C LEU A 819 46.87 11.98 -24.12
N GLY A 820 46.29 12.95 -23.41
CA GLY A 820 45.86 12.80 -22.02
C GLY A 820 44.83 11.67 -21.85
N ILE A 821 43.80 11.64 -22.69
CA ILE A 821 42.73 10.62 -22.63
C ILE A 821 43.25 9.23 -23.02
N LEU A 822 44.04 9.11 -24.09
CA LEU A 822 44.62 7.83 -24.51
C LEU A 822 45.59 7.28 -23.46
N LYS A 823 46.29 8.14 -22.72
CA LYS A 823 47.17 7.73 -21.61
C LYS A 823 46.37 7.35 -20.36
N GLU A 824 45.39 8.16 -19.98
CA GLU A 824 44.52 7.87 -18.82
C GLU A 824 43.75 6.55 -19.00
N LYS A 825 43.35 6.24 -20.24
CA LYS A 825 42.51 5.09 -20.59
C LYS A 825 43.26 4.05 -21.43
N GLU A 826 44.57 3.97 -21.28
CA GLU A 826 45.45 3.12 -22.11
C GLU A 826 44.99 1.65 -22.13
N ASN A 827 44.67 1.07 -20.97
CA ASN A 827 44.20 -0.31 -20.87
C ASN A 827 42.94 -0.58 -21.70
N PHE A 828 42.04 0.40 -21.81
CA PHE A 828 40.85 0.27 -22.63
C PHE A 828 41.22 0.33 -24.12
N PHE A 829 41.94 1.37 -24.53
CA PHE A 829 42.27 1.59 -25.95
C PHE A 829 43.22 0.55 -26.52
N ASN A 830 44.06 -0.10 -25.70
CA ASN A 830 44.90 -1.22 -26.14
C ASN A 830 44.08 -2.44 -26.59
N ASN A 831 42.79 -2.53 -26.24
CA ASN A 831 41.90 -3.57 -26.82
C ASN A 831 41.52 -3.27 -28.28
N PHE A 832 41.70 -2.02 -28.73
CA PHE A 832 41.29 -1.54 -30.04
C PHE A 832 42.49 -1.16 -30.92
N LEU A 833 43.55 -0.64 -30.33
CA LEU A 833 44.66 -0.01 -31.04
C LEU A 833 46.01 -0.64 -30.65
N ASN A 834 46.83 -0.95 -31.64
CA ASN A 834 48.27 -1.18 -31.48
C ASN A 834 49.03 0.14 -31.68
N LYS A 835 50.13 0.32 -30.94
CA LYS A 835 51.00 1.50 -31.06
C LYS A 835 52.21 1.15 -31.89
N GLU A 836 52.45 1.90 -32.95
CA GLU A 836 53.67 1.80 -33.76
C GLU A 836 54.39 3.15 -33.82
N ILE A 837 55.72 3.10 -33.95
CA ILE A 837 56.55 4.29 -34.16
C ILE A 837 56.75 4.41 -35.67
N GLY A 838 56.09 5.40 -36.29
CA GLY A 838 56.25 5.67 -37.71
C GLY A 838 57.62 6.25 -38.06
N LYS A 839 57.95 6.26 -39.36
CA LYS A 839 59.25 6.72 -39.92
C LYS A 839 59.71 8.11 -39.44
N ASN A 840 58.78 9.00 -39.04
CA ASN A 840 59.08 10.35 -38.54
C ASN A 840 58.99 10.49 -37.01
N ARG A 841 59.16 9.39 -36.24
CA ARG A 841 58.91 9.35 -34.77
C ARG A 841 57.47 9.72 -34.36
N LEU A 842 56.54 9.75 -35.32
CA LEU A 842 55.12 9.95 -35.06
C LEU A 842 54.54 8.68 -34.45
N LYS A 843 53.84 8.80 -33.31
CA LYS A 843 53.06 7.70 -32.74
C LYS A 843 51.84 7.45 -33.63
N ILE A 844 51.87 6.33 -34.35
CA ILE A 844 50.78 5.84 -35.19
C ILE A 844 49.99 4.82 -34.36
N PHE A 845 48.67 4.90 -34.42
CA PHE A 845 47.79 3.91 -33.85
C PHE A 845 47.20 3.07 -34.99
N ILE A 846 47.27 1.75 -34.87
CA ILE A 846 46.70 0.83 -35.86
C ILE A 846 45.52 0.12 -35.21
N LEU A 847 44.36 0.17 -35.86
CA LEU A 847 43.18 -0.57 -35.42
C LEU A 847 43.46 -2.06 -35.55
N THR A 848 43.35 -2.80 -34.45
CA THR A 848 43.48 -4.26 -34.47
C THR A 848 42.23 -4.89 -35.10
N GLU A 849 42.33 -6.10 -35.65
CA GLU A 849 41.17 -6.84 -36.15
C GLU A 849 40.07 -6.98 -35.08
N LYS A 850 40.49 -7.28 -33.84
CA LYS A 850 39.61 -7.31 -32.65
C LYS A 850 38.94 -5.96 -32.40
N GLY A 851 39.70 -4.87 -32.50
CA GLY A 851 39.19 -3.50 -32.39
C GLY A 851 38.16 -3.17 -33.47
N ASN A 852 38.43 -3.55 -34.72
CA ASN A 852 37.49 -3.38 -35.83
C ASN A 852 36.18 -4.13 -35.58
N ASN A 853 36.27 -5.41 -35.19
CA ASN A 853 35.10 -6.23 -34.87
C ASN A 853 34.25 -5.63 -33.73
N TYR A 854 34.87 -5.02 -32.72
CA TYR A 854 34.16 -4.37 -31.63
C TYR A 854 33.45 -3.09 -32.06
N ILE A 855 34.08 -2.29 -32.91
CA ILE A 855 33.45 -1.08 -33.44
C ILE A 855 32.30 -1.47 -34.37
N GLU A 856 32.48 -2.45 -35.26
CA GLU A 856 31.39 -2.97 -36.09
C GLU A 856 30.21 -3.51 -35.26
N LEU A 857 30.48 -4.15 -34.12
CA LEU A 857 29.45 -4.62 -33.18
C LEU A 857 28.67 -3.45 -32.57
N ILE A 858 29.35 -2.35 -32.23
CA ILE A 858 28.72 -1.11 -31.76
C ILE A 858 27.75 -0.59 -32.84
N HIS A 859 28.21 -0.45 -34.09
CA HIS A 859 27.38 0.03 -35.19
C HIS A 859 26.22 -0.93 -35.50
N TYR A 860 26.45 -2.23 -35.46
CA TYR A 860 25.42 -3.25 -35.64
C TYR A 860 24.30 -3.11 -34.61
N LEU A 861 24.62 -3.00 -33.31
CA LEU A 861 23.60 -2.84 -32.27
C LEU A 861 22.92 -1.47 -32.35
N LYS A 862 23.66 -0.41 -32.69
CA LYS A 862 23.11 0.92 -32.95
C LYS A 862 22.02 0.88 -34.02
N GLU A 863 22.33 0.30 -35.19
CA GLU A 863 21.41 0.19 -36.30
C GLU A 863 20.24 -0.74 -36.01
N TYR A 864 20.49 -1.87 -35.33
CA TYR A 864 19.42 -2.78 -34.89
C TYR A 864 18.40 -2.05 -34.01
N TYR A 865 18.84 -1.35 -32.97
CA TYR A 865 17.93 -0.66 -32.05
C TYR A 865 17.29 0.58 -32.68
N ARG A 866 17.95 1.23 -33.64
CA ARG A 866 17.38 2.32 -34.44
C ARG A 866 16.23 1.86 -35.33
N LYS A 867 16.38 0.68 -35.96
CA LYS A 867 15.39 0.09 -36.88
C LYS A 867 14.27 -0.66 -36.16
N LYS A 868 14.52 -1.13 -34.93
CA LYS A 868 13.52 -1.83 -34.11
C LYS A 868 12.34 -0.90 -33.83
N SER A 869 11.23 -1.10 -34.53
CA SER A 869 9.97 -0.41 -34.30
C SER A 869 9.36 -0.84 -32.95
N SER A 870 8.48 0.00 -32.41
CA SER A 870 7.73 -0.30 -31.19
C SER A 870 6.93 -1.58 -31.37
N ILE A 871 7.35 -2.66 -30.71
CA ILE A 871 6.48 -3.81 -30.49
C ILE A 871 5.39 -3.30 -29.53
N LYS A 872 4.15 -3.21 -30.00
CA LYS A 872 2.99 -3.14 -29.09
C LYS A 872 2.99 -4.48 -28.35
N ILE A 873 3.41 -4.45 -27.09
CA ILE A 873 3.24 -5.56 -26.14
C ILE A 873 1.77 -5.62 -25.78
#